data_AF-A0A7W9V4Z8-F1
#
_entry.id   AF-A0A7W9V4Z8-F1
#
_cell.length_a   1.000
_cell.length_b   1.000
_cell.length_c   1.000
_cell.angle_alpha   90.00
_cell.angle_beta   90.00
_cell.angle_gamma   90.00
#
_symmetry.space_group_name_H-M   'P 1'
#
loop_
_entity.id
_entity.type
_entity.pdbx_description
1 polymer ?
#
loop_
_entity_poly.entity_id
_entity_poly.type
_entity_poly.pdbx_seq_one_letter_code
_entity_poly.pdbx_strand_id
1 'polypeptide(L)'
;MSVAQAARADLTPFQHDLLAQRFDAVDAQLQTLLAATDAAGEARLYARVVDETGALAATRPAALAAVLDAWQRQSPDSLAPRLLRCAFWERRALQARGTGWADGVDETQWRAVRLAQWRLFADALQLMVRFPLPWILGTLLTRSVQAFGKPDWLTHWRCEGVHPNDNATFDAADARDIASLGLPSMLPAPLHAPDGRPDPSAPVPPAWFWLSLTLGHSGHGLAALLSYATLQTPRWGGSREEILALAEGPLAARLDQGERHRLRLVAWLDAIDVDSIETDDAEAVAQAVQQGHALLHRTHDDGDRAQVHLQLAELYSFAERPDQAVPHLAAVAALPAPLRLDDHQLLRALHAAVQSGQLQADWLGALAARSCAQTAHAAVLYGLLCDTGWGGVQRDPAIAEAWYRHAATLAPLPAPEEVCPFNDVYYAFDEQVQHGPLQHMARCGAELGYPEMQFALGYRYFEDEDSYDPTLAIHWYRRAAEHGFPRAAYNLSVVYDRGIEQGGIAGLAPDELVRLSNDCEIACLEATAALPTLSERASRRANACLHGLRHFLAHHDDDPARIERVLGVLTRFAHAGWVEAMRGLGHFHGTTSNPAWQDFDRAVRWCEAACRLVPDDADTLALRQTLQGDGWLAKRRYARAAARAAERATDLPH
;
A
#
# COMPACT_ATOMS: atom_id res chain seq x y z
N MET A 1 4.27 -22.56 3.97
CA MET A 1 4.45 -22.20 5.40
C MET A 1 3.10 -22.27 6.11
N SER A 2 3.01 -22.82 7.32
CA SER A 2 1.72 -22.83 8.05
C SER A 2 1.33 -21.42 8.51
N VAL A 3 0.03 -21.12 8.58
CA VAL A 3 -0.52 -19.85 9.11
C VAL A 3 0.02 -19.54 10.53
N ALA A 4 0.35 -20.57 11.31
CA ALA A 4 0.97 -20.44 12.63
C ALA A 4 2.48 -20.07 12.59
N GLN A 5 3.19 -20.38 11.50
CA GLN A 5 4.59 -19.97 11.29
C GLN A 5 4.69 -18.55 10.73
N ALA A 6 3.76 -18.12 9.87
CA ALA A 6 3.67 -16.73 9.42
C ALA A 6 3.37 -15.78 10.59
N ALA A 7 2.54 -16.19 11.55
CA ALA A 7 2.24 -15.41 12.74
C ALA A 7 3.40 -15.28 13.77
N ARG A 8 4.51 -16.00 13.60
CA ARG A 8 5.69 -15.97 14.49
C ARG A 8 6.81 -15.07 13.98
N ALA A 9 6.79 -14.60 12.73
CA ALA A 9 7.94 -13.98 12.10
C ALA A 9 8.23 -12.52 12.52
N ASP A 10 7.23 -11.77 13.02
CA ASP A 10 7.35 -10.31 13.26
C ASP A 10 7.14 -9.87 14.72
N LEU A 11 7.24 -10.78 15.70
CA LEU A 11 7.13 -10.39 17.11
C LEU A 11 8.47 -9.93 17.68
N THR A 12 8.49 -8.78 18.36
CA THR A 12 9.66 -8.37 19.14
C THR A 12 9.89 -9.36 20.30
N PRO A 13 11.12 -9.42 20.86
CA PRO A 13 11.38 -10.23 22.04
C PRO A 13 10.42 -9.93 23.21
N PHE A 14 10.08 -8.65 23.43
CA PHE A 14 9.13 -8.23 24.45
C PHE A 14 7.72 -8.75 24.18
N GLN A 15 7.23 -8.65 22.95
CA GLN A 15 5.91 -9.18 22.56
C GLN A 15 5.85 -10.71 22.69
N HIS A 16 6.94 -11.39 22.34
CA HIS A 16 7.05 -12.83 22.52
C HIS A 16 6.98 -13.22 24.00
N ASP A 17 7.72 -12.52 24.88
CA ASP A 17 7.72 -12.76 26.32
C ASP A 17 6.34 -12.55 26.94
N LEU A 18 5.66 -11.48 26.53
CA LEU A 18 4.32 -11.15 26.97
C LEU A 18 3.31 -12.25 26.58
N LEU A 19 3.26 -12.63 25.30
CA LEU A 19 2.32 -13.66 24.83
C LEU A 19 2.65 -15.07 25.37
N ALA A 20 3.93 -15.34 25.65
CA ALA A 20 4.38 -16.56 26.31
C ALA A 20 4.17 -16.56 27.84
N GLN A 21 3.52 -15.52 28.39
CA GLN A 21 3.24 -15.36 29.82
C GLN A 21 4.49 -15.40 30.71
N ARG A 22 5.63 -14.92 30.21
CA ARG A 22 6.87 -14.76 30.98
C ARG A 22 6.81 -13.48 31.83
N PHE A 23 5.80 -13.37 32.68
CA PHE A 23 5.42 -12.14 33.36
C PHE A 23 6.54 -11.53 34.20
N ASP A 24 7.30 -12.33 34.94
CA ASP A 24 8.41 -11.81 35.78
C ASP A 24 9.50 -11.14 34.94
N ALA A 25 9.80 -11.66 33.74
CA ALA A 25 10.79 -11.08 32.84
C ALA A 25 10.30 -9.75 32.25
N VAL A 26 9.03 -9.70 31.83
CA VAL A 26 8.39 -8.48 31.31
C VAL A 26 8.29 -7.42 32.40
N ASP A 27 7.92 -7.81 33.63
CA ASP A 27 7.82 -6.92 34.78
C ASP A 27 9.18 -6.30 35.13
N ALA A 28 10.22 -7.12 35.26
CA ALA A 28 11.58 -6.65 35.57
C ALA A 28 12.11 -5.68 34.49
N GLN A 29 11.84 -5.97 33.22
CA GLN A 29 12.21 -5.09 32.12
C GLN A 29 11.49 -3.73 32.23
N LEU A 30 10.18 -3.73 32.46
CA LEU A 30 9.39 -2.49 32.58
C LEU A 30 9.77 -1.69 33.82
N GLN A 31 10.01 -2.33 34.96
CA GLN A 31 10.47 -1.65 36.18
C GLN A 31 11.81 -0.95 35.96
N THR A 32 12.75 -1.62 35.27
CA THR A 32 14.06 -1.02 34.93
C THR A 32 13.88 0.22 34.04
N LEU A 33 12.99 0.15 33.05
CA LEU A 33 12.73 1.25 32.13
C LEU A 33 11.94 2.40 32.77
N LEU A 34 11.03 2.10 33.69
CA LEU A 34 10.27 3.09 34.47
C LEU A 34 11.16 3.91 35.40
N ALA A 35 12.28 3.34 35.85
CA ALA A 35 13.26 4.04 36.67
C ALA A 35 14.23 4.91 35.84
N ALA A 36 14.21 4.82 34.51
CA ALA A 36 15.10 5.60 33.67
C ALA A 36 14.69 7.08 33.63
N THR A 37 15.68 7.96 33.73
CA THR A 37 15.49 9.42 33.70
C THR A 37 16.14 10.08 32.49
N ASP A 38 16.79 9.30 31.62
CA ASP A 38 17.43 9.77 30.40
C ASP A 38 16.52 9.57 29.17
N ALA A 39 16.81 10.32 28.10
CA ALA A 39 16.05 10.29 26.85
C ALA A 39 15.96 8.88 26.24
N ALA A 40 17.05 8.11 26.29
CA ALA A 40 17.14 6.79 25.67
C ALA A 40 16.33 5.72 26.41
N GLY A 41 16.31 5.77 27.74
CA GLY A 41 15.49 4.94 28.60
C GLY A 41 14.01 5.27 28.45
N GLU A 42 13.65 6.56 28.43
CA GLU A 42 12.28 6.99 28.17
C GLU A 42 11.79 6.58 26.78
N ALA A 43 12.63 6.71 25.74
CA ALA A 43 12.30 6.24 24.39
C ALA A 43 12.08 4.71 24.34
N ARG A 44 12.90 3.93 25.03
CA ARG A 44 12.71 2.47 25.13
C ARG A 44 11.45 2.10 25.88
N LEU A 45 11.10 2.81 26.95
CA LEU A 45 9.84 2.61 27.68
C LEU A 45 8.64 2.91 26.77
N TYR A 46 8.68 4.04 26.06
CA TYR A 46 7.67 4.42 25.10
C TYR A 46 7.48 3.35 24.03
N ALA A 47 8.56 2.84 23.44
CA ALA A 47 8.51 1.78 22.44
C ALA A 47 7.82 0.50 22.97
N ARG A 48 8.11 0.04 24.19
CA ARG A 48 7.46 -1.15 24.77
C ARG A 48 5.99 -0.92 25.06
N VAL A 49 5.67 0.20 25.73
CA VAL A 49 4.33 0.46 26.27
C VAL A 49 3.38 0.95 25.18
N VAL A 50 3.81 1.87 24.31
CA VAL A 50 2.93 2.50 23.32
C VAL A 50 2.99 1.76 21.99
N ASP A 51 4.20 1.56 21.44
CA ASP A 51 4.35 1.07 20.07
C ASP A 51 4.12 -0.45 19.98
N GLU A 52 4.86 -1.24 20.76
CA GLU A 52 4.80 -2.71 20.69
C GLU A 52 3.52 -3.29 21.28
N THR A 53 3.07 -2.76 22.42
CA THR A 53 1.79 -3.16 23.01
C THR A 53 0.63 -2.68 22.14
N GLY A 54 0.72 -1.48 21.56
CA GLY A 54 -0.24 -0.98 20.58
C GLY A 54 -0.32 -1.87 19.33
N ALA A 55 0.81 -2.27 18.76
CA ALA A 55 0.84 -3.18 17.62
C ALA A 55 0.19 -4.55 17.94
N LEU A 56 0.42 -5.09 19.15
CA LEU A 56 -0.29 -6.30 19.60
C LEU A 56 -1.78 -6.07 19.82
N ALA A 57 -2.18 -4.93 20.39
CA ALA A 57 -3.59 -4.58 20.56
C ALA A 57 -4.31 -4.45 19.21
N ALA A 58 -3.59 -3.99 18.18
CA ALA A 58 -4.13 -3.86 16.84
C ALA A 58 -4.28 -5.20 16.11
N THR A 59 -3.29 -6.09 16.24
CA THR A 59 -3.21 -7.34 15.47
C THR A 59 -3.77 -8.56 16.20
N ARG A 60 -3.70 -8.58 17.53
CA ARG A 60 -4.07 -9.71 18.40
C ARG A 60 -4.83 -9.27 19.67
N PRO A 61 -5.92 -8.47 19.55
CA PRO A 61 -6.58 -7.84 20.70
C PRO A 61 -7.08 -8.83 21.76
N ALA A 62 -7.72 -9.93 21.35
CA ALA A 62 -8.26 -10.93 22.28
C ALA A 62 -7.17 -11.67 23.06
N ALA A 63 -6.06 -12.02 22.39
CA ALA A 63 -4.94 -12.70 23.03
C ALA A 63 -4.26 -11.78 24.05
N LEU A 64 -4.01 -10.52 23.68
CA LEU A 64 -3.39 -9.54 24.59
C LEU A 64 -4.29 -9.29 25.80
N ALA A 65 -5.59 -9.06 25.62
CA ALA A 65 -6.53 -8.84 26.73
C ALA A 65 -6.53 -10.02 27.71
N ALA A 66 -6.62 -11.26 27.21
CA ALA A 66 -6.61 -12.47 28.05
C ALA A 66 -5.30 -12.63 28.83
N VAL A 67 -4.16 -12.31 28.22
CA VAL A 67 -2.83 -12.36 28.86
C VAL A 67 -2.72 -11.31 29.97
N LEU A 68 -3.17 -10.08 29.73
CA LEU A 68 -3.14 -9.00 30.74
C LEU A 68 -4.06 -9.32 31.93
N ASP A 69 -5.23 -9.92 31.69
CA ASP A 69 -6.15 -10.34 32.75
C ASP A 69 -5.64 -11.54 33.54
N ALA A 70 -4.91 -12.47 32.90
CA ALA A 70 -4.21 -13.55 33.58
C ALA A 70 -3.10 -13.00 34.48
N TRP A 71 -2.26 -12.11 33.94
CA TRP A 71 -1.18 -11.48 34.67
C TRP A 71 -1.68 -10.68 35.87
N GLN A 72 -2.72 -9.85 35.71
CA GLN A 72 -3.28 -9.05 36.81
C GLN A 72 -3.82 -9.92 37.96
N ARG A 73 -4.33 -11.12 37.66
CA ARG A 73 -4.78 -12.09 38.67
C ARG A 73 -3.61 -12.78 39.38
N GLN A 74 -2.55 -13.11 38.63
CA GLN A 74 -1.37 -13.78 39.17
C GLN A 74 -0.51 -12.84 40.03
N SER A 75 -0.38 -11.58 39.62
CA SER A 75 0.46 -10.58 40.27
C SER A 75 -0.34 -9.29 40.55
N PRO A 76 -1.24 -9.28 41.57
CA PRO A 76 -2.11 -8.14 41.87
C PRO A 76 -1.37 -6.84 42.23
N ASP A 77 -0.13 -6.97 42.70
CA ASP A 77 0.72 -5.88 43.16
C ASP A 77 1.66 -5.32 42.08
N SER A 78 1.70 -5.95 40.89
CA SER A 78 2.42 -5.36 39.76
C SER A 78 1.58 -4.25 39.11
N LEU A 79 2.24 -3.14 38.77
CA LEU A 79 1.63 -2.07 37.97
C LEU A 79 1.57 -2.38 36.47
N ALA A 80 2.45 -3.26 35.99
CA ALA A 80 2.67 -3.50 34.56
C ALA A 80 1.43 -3.97 33.79
N PRO A 81 0.65 -4.98 34.23
CA PRO A 81 -0.50 -5.45 33.45
C PRO A 81 -1.56 -4.37 33.27
N ARG A 82 -1.80 -3.56 34.31
CA ARG A 82 -2.75 -2.44 34.24
C ARG A 82 -2.23 -1.29 33.38
N LEU A 83 -0.93 -0.98 33.45
CA LEU A 83 -0.28 0.01 32.57
C LEU A 83 -0.41 -0.38 31.09
N LEU A 84 -0.09 -1.64 30.75
CA LEU A 84 -0.21 -2.15 29.38
C LEU A 84 -1.69 -2.22 28.95
N ARG A 85 -2.63 -2.43 29.88
CA ARG A 85 -4.07 -2.36 29.60
C ARG A 85 -4.53 -0.94 29.25
N CYS A 86 -3.95 0.10 29.85
CA CYS A 86 -4.17 1.49 29.40
C CYS A 86 -3.72 1.69 27.95
N ALA A 87 -2.54 1.20 27.57
CA ALA A 87 -2.04 1.28 26.20
C ALA A 87 -2.90 0.47 25.21
N PHE A 88 -3.39 -0.69 25.64
CA PHE A 88 -4.36 -1.48 24.87
C PHE A 88 -5.63 -0.66 24.57
N TRP A 89 -6.25 -0.05 25.60
CA TRP A 89 -7.48 0.73 25.41
C TRP A 89 -7.25 1.99 24.56
N GLU A 90 -6.10 2.65 24.72
CA GLU A 90 -5.71 3.78 23.86
C GLU A 90 -5.69 3.37 22.39
N ARG A 91 -5.05 2.24 22.07
CA ARG A 91 -5.00 1.74 20.70
C ARG A 91 -6.37 1.34 20.18
N ARG A 92 -7.20 0.71 21.01
CA ARG A 92 -8.57 0.32 20.64
C ARG A 92 -9.44 1.54 20.32
N ALA A 93 -9.26 2.64 21.05
CA ALA A 93 -9.95 3.90 20.75
C ALA A 93 -9.50 4.46 19.39
N LEU A 94 -8.19 4.52 19.11
CA LEU A 94 -7.67 4.97 17.81
C LEU A 94 -8.19 4.12 16.64
N GLN A 95 -8.24 2.80 16.80
CA GLN A 95 -8.78 1.90 15.77
C GLN A 95 -10.28 2.09 15.54
N ALA A 96 -11.05 2.32 16.61
CA ALA A 96 -12.49 2.55 16.49
C ALA A 96 -12.78 3.85 15.72
N ARG A 97 -11.99 4.91 15.96
CA ARG A 97 -12.07 6.18 15.23
C ARG A 97 -11.76 6.01 13.74
N GLY A 98 -10.79 5.17 13.41
CA GLY A 98 -10.28 5.01 12.05
C GLY A 98 -9.32 6.13 11.63
N THR A 99 -8.83 6.04 10.39
CA THR A 99 -7.82 6.95 9.81
C THR A 99 -8.40 8.08 8.97
N GLY A 100 -9.72 8.12 8.77
CA GLY A 100 -10.38 9.18 7.99
C GLY A 100 -10.31 10.55 8.67
N TRP A 101 -10.63 11.60 7.92
CA TRP A 101 -10.79 12.97 8.43
C TRP A 101 -11.88 13.04 9.51
N ALA A 102 -11.85 14.09 10.35
CA ALA A 102 -12.78 14.25 11.46
C ALA A 102 -14.27 14.17 11.05
N ASP A 103 -14.59 14.68 9.86
CA ASP A 103 -15.95 14.69 9.31
C ASP A 103 -16.42 13.32 8.76
N GLY A 104 -15.52 12.33 8.73
CA GLY A 104 -15.78 10.97 8.23
C GLY A 104 -16.02 9.92 9.32
N VAL A 105 -16.19 10.31 10.60
CA VAL A 105 -16.37 9.39 11.74
C VAL A 105 -17.82 9.40 12.23
N ASP A 106 -18.49 8.25 12.23
CA ASP A 106 -19.90 8.14 12.63
C ASP A 106 -20.13 8.03 14.16
N GLU A 107 -21.39 8.15 14.60
CA GLU A 107 -21.75 8.10 16.03
C GLU A 107 -21.46 6.71 16.67
N THR A 108 -21.50 5.63 15.89
CA THR A 108 -21.21 4.29 16.39
C THR A 108 -19.71 4.14 16.70
N GLN A 109 -18.87 4.68 15.82
CA GLN A 109 -17.43 4.77 16.03
C GLN A 109 -17.12 5.64 17.26
N TRP A 110 -17.75 6.81 17.39
CA TRP A 110 -17.58 7.66 18.56
C TRP A 110 -18.02 6.99 19.86
N ARG A 111 -19.10 6.21 19.85
CA ARG A 111 -19.50 5.41 21.02
C ARG A 111 -18.43 4.38 21.39
N ALA A 112 -17.85 3.68 20.42
CA ALA A 112 -16.77 2.72 20.68
C ALA A 112 -15.49 3.42 21.20
N VAL A 113 -15.15 4.60 20.67
CA VAL A 113 -14.06 5.45 21.17
C VAL A 113 -14.30 5.83 22.63
N ARG A 114 -15.49 6.33 22.99
CA ARG A 114 -15.85 6.72 24.36
C ARG A 114 -15.71 5.55 25.34
N LEU A 115 -16.24 4.38 25.00
CA LEU A 115 -16.16 3.19 25.85
C LEU A 115 -14.73 2.68 26.07
N ALA A 116 -13.86 2.79 25.07
CA ALA A 116 -12.44 2.47 25.21
C ALA A 116 -11.71 3.52 26.05
N GLN A 117 -11.96 4.81 25.80
CA GLN A 117 -11.40 5.92 26.58
C GLN A 117 -11.78 5.80 28.06
N TRP A 118 -13.03 5.51 28.39
CA TRP A 118 -13.46 5.39 29.77
C TRP A 118 -12.76 4.26 30.51
N ARG A 119 -12.53 3.12 29.85
CA ARG A 119 -11.77 2.00 30.42
C ARG A 119 -10.30 2.35 30.63
N LEU A 120 -9.67 3.04 29.68
CA LEU A 120 -8.32 3.59 29.85
C LEU A 120 -8.24 4.44 31.12
N PHE A 121 -9.15 5.41 31.27
CA PHE A 121 -9.17 6.31 32.41
C PHE A 121 -9.47 5.58 33.73
N ALA A 122 -10.39 4.62 33.73
CA ALA A 122 -10.67 3.81 34.92
C ALA A 122 -9.42 3.03 35.38
N ASP A 123 -8.72 2.39 34.46
CA ASP A 123 -7.46 1.69 34.75
C ASP A 123 -6.38 2.65 35.25
N ALA A 124 -6.27 3.82 34.62
CA ALA A 124 -5.31 4.85 35.03
C ALA A 124 -5.58 5.33 36.47
N LEU A 125 -6.85 5.61 36.81
CA LEU A 125 -7.25 6.04 38.15
C LEU A 125 -6.95 4.97 39.20
N GLN A 126 -7.27 3.71 38.92
CA GLN A 126 -6.94 2.59 39.82
C GLN A 126 -5.43 2.44 40.04
N LEU A 127 -4.63 2.70 39.00
CA LEU A 127 -3.17 2.68 39.11
C LEU A 127 -2.67 3.82 40.00
N MET A 128 -3.17 5.05 39.80
CA MET A 128 -2.78 6.24 40.57
C MET A 128 -3.16 6.18 42.06
N VAL A 129 -4.13 5.34 42.45
CA VAL A 129 -4.46 5.10 43.87
C VAL A 129 -3.35 4.34 44.58
N ARG A 130 -2.66 3.43 43.86
CA ARG A 130 -1.72 2.47 44.46
C ARG A 130 -0.26 2.85 44.23
N PHE A 131 0.02 3.55 43.14
CA PHE A 131 1.38 3.85 42.70
C PHE A 131 1.53 5.34 42.40
N PRO A 132 2.75 5.91 42.61
CA PRO A 132 3.09 7.21 42.04
C PRO A 132 2.85 7.21 40.53
N LEU A 133 2.46 8.36 39.98
CA LEU A 133 2.12 8.49 38.56
C LEU A 133 3.33 8.11 37.67
N PRO A 134 3.24 7.01 36.89
CA PRO A 134 4.24 6.74 35.87
C PRO A 134 4.09 7.78 34.75
N TRP A 135 5.17 8.45 34.35
CA TRP A 135 5.08 9.49 33.31
C TRP A 135 4.46 8.96 32.01
N ILE A 136 4.76 7.71 31.63
CA ILE A 136 4.23 7.08 30.41
C ILE A 136 2.71 6.89 30.45
N LEU A 137 2.12 6.72 31.65
CA LEU A 137 0.67 6.71 31.82
C LEU A 137 0.09 8.10 31.51
N GLY A 138 0.76 9.15 31.98
CA GLY A 138 0.44 10.53 31.63
C GLY A 138 0.48 10.77 30.12
N THR A 139 1.48 10.23 29.41
CA THR A 139 1.56 10.30 27.94
C THR A 139 0.35 9.65 27.26
N LEU A 140 -0.08 8.46 27.70
CA LEU A 140 -1.30 7.80 27.17
C LEU A 140 -2.57 8.65 27.38
N LEU A 141 -2.68 9.28 28.55
CA LEU A 141 -3.82 10.16 28.89
C LEU A 141 -3.80 11.44 28.06
N THR A 142 -2.64 12.07 27.91
CA THR A 142 -2.44 13.23 27.02
C THR A 142 -2.87 12.89 25.60
N ARG A 143 -2.42 11.75 25.06
CA ARG A 143 -2.77 11.28 23.72
C ARG A 143 -4.28 11.07 23.57
N SER A 144 -4.89 10.38 24.53
CA SER A 144 -6.33 10.13 24.53
C SER A 144 -7.15 11.42 24.55
N VAL A 145 -6.78 12.37 25.41
CA VAL A 145 -7.51 13.64 25.53
C VAL A 145 -7.30 14.55 24.32
N GLN A 146 -6.09 14.54 23.77
CA GLN A 146 -5.81 15.31 22.56
C GLN A 146 -6.61 14.77 21.37
N ALA A 147 -6.70 13.45 21.21
CA ALA A 147 -7.38 12.83 20.08
C ALA A 147 -8.91 12.82 20.20
N PHE A 148 -9.45 12.69 21.41
CA PHE A 148 -10.88 12.38 21.63
C PHE A 148 -11.61 13.34 22.58
N GLY A 149 -10.92 14.34 23.12
CA GLY A 149 -11.46 15.20 24.17
C GLY A 149 -11.43 14.55 25.56
N LYS A 150 -11.91 15.30 26.55
CA LYS A 150 -11.90 14.88 27.97
C LYS A 150 -13.11 13.99 28.26
N PRO A 151 -12.99 12.94 29.09
CA PRO A 151 -14.16 12.23 29.60
C PRO A 151 -15.05 13.19 30.42
N ASP A 152 -16.29 13.37 30.01
CA ASP A 152 -17.22 14.31 30.66
C ASP A 152 -17.38 14.02 32.16
N TRP A 153 -17.48 12.75 32.52
CA TRP A 153 -17.60 12.31 33.91
C TRP A 153 -16.39 12.66 34.79
N LEU A 154 -15.19 12.70 34.22
CA LEU A 154 -14.01 13.08 34.98
C LEU A 154 -13.99 14.59 35.27
N THR A 155 -14.53 15.39 34.34
CA THR A 155 -14.64 16.84 34.50
C THR A 155 -15.57 17.19 35.65
N HIS A 156 -16.76 16.58 35.70
CA HIS A 156 -17.70 16.77 36.83
C HIS A 156 -17.05 16.37 38.16
N TRP A 157 -16.36 15.23 38.20
CA TRP A 157 -15.74 14.79 39.44
C TRP A 157 -14.61 15.70 39.93
N ARG A 158 -13.75 16.17 39.02
CA ARG A 158 -12.63 17.05 39.37
C ARG A 158 -13.08 18.47 39.73
N CYS A 159 -14.06 19.01 39.02
CA CYS A 159 -14.47 20.41 39.17
C CYS A 159 -15.59 20.61 40.21
N GLU A 160 -16.53 19.66 40.29
CA GLU A 160 -17.75 19.80 41.11
C GLU A 160 -17.74 18.87 42.33
N GLY A 161 -16.79 17.92 42.40
CA GLY A 161 -16.66 16.97 43.50
C GLY A 161 -17.71 15.85 43.50
N VAL A 162 -18.52 15.74 42.43
CA VAL A 162 -19.56 14.71 42.30
C VAL A 162 -18.93 13.43 41.74
N HIS A 163 -18.97 12.35 42.50
CA HIS A 163 -18.47 11.06 42.03
C HIS A 163 -19.32 10.58 40.82
N PRO A 164 -18.71 10.01 39.76
CA PRO A 164 -19.44 9.65 38.53
C PRO A 164 -20.65 8.73 38.72
N ASN A 165 -20.56 7.77 39.66
CA ASN A 165 -21.68 6.88 40.00
C ASN A 165 -22.87 7.61 40.67
N ASP A 166 -22.65 8.80 41.20
CA ASP A 166 -23.66 9.61 41.89
C ASP A 166 -24.20 10.74 41.01
N ASN A 167 -23.68 10.89 39.78
CA ASN A 167 -24.08 11.95 38.88
C ASN A 167 -25.38 11.60 38.12
N ALA A 168 -26.47 12.28 38.46
CA ALA A 168 -27.78 12.09 37.86
C ALA A 168 -27.94 12.71 36.46
N THR A 169 -26.93 13.40 35.92
CA THR A 169 -27.02 14.03 34.59
C THR A 169 -26.76 13.05 33.43
N PHE A 170 -26.16 11.89 33.70
CA PHE A 170 -25.93 10.86 32.67
C PHE A 170 -27.20 10.12 32.31
N ASP A 171 -27.32 9.73 31.04
CA ASP A 171 -28.41 8.84 30.62
C ASP A 171 -28.25 7.43 31.21
N ALA A 172 -29.31 6.63 31.12
CA ALA A 172 -29.35 5.30 31.72
C ALA A 172 -28.39 4.28 31.07
N ALA A 173 -27.90 4.52 29.85
CA ALA A 173 -26.89 3.68 29.23
C ALA A 173 -25.50 4.05 29.75
N ASP A 174 -25.16 5.34 29.71
CA ASP A 174 -23.88 5.86 30.18
C ASP A 174 -23.69 5.60 31.68
N ALA A 175 -24.72 5.78 32.50
CA ALA A 175 -24.67 5.47 33.93
C ALA A 175 -24.36 3.99 34.21
N ARG A 176 -24.91 3.07 33.41
CA ARG A 176 -24.61 1.63 33.54
C ARG A 176 -23.18 1.31 33.12
N ASP A 177 -22.72 1.89 32.03
CA ASP A 177 -21.36 1.69 31.53
C ASP A 177 -20.34 2.27 32.52
N ILE A 178 -20.56 3.47 33.06
CA ILE A 178 -19.73 4.11 34.09
C ILE A 178 -19.68 3.26 35.37
N ALA A 179 -20.84 2.78 35.85
CA ALA A 179 -20.89 1.91 37.04
C ALA A 179 -20.06 0.62 36.87
N SER A 180 -19.94 0.12 35.64
CA SER A 180 -19.15 -1.08 35.34
C SER A 180 -17.63 -0.87 35.37
N LEU A 181 -17.16 0.38 35.35
CA LEU A 181 -15.73 0.71 35.28
C LEU A 181 -14.96 0.41 36.58
N GLY A 182 -15.66 0.29 37.71
CA GLY A 182 -15.01 0.07 39.01
C GLY A 182 -14.11 1.23 39.43
N LEU A 183 -14.62 2.47 39.31
CA LEU A 183 -13.88 3.69 39.71
C LEU A 183 -13.54 3.68 41.21
N PRO A 184 -12.40 4.27 41.62
CA PRO A 184 -12.06 4.39 43.04
C PRO A 184 -13.02 5.33 43.77
N SER A 185 -13.16 5.20 45.09
CA SER A 185 -14.10 6.04 45.86
C SER A 185 -13.71 7.52 45.94
N MET A 186 -12.42 7.84 45.75
CA MET A 186 -11.87 9.19 45.83
C MET A 186 -11.00 9.47 44.59
N LEU A 187 -11.02 10.73 44.14
CA LEU A 187 -10.16 11.18 43.05
C LEU A 187 -8.68 11.11 43.49
N PRO A 188 -7.78 10.50 42.71
CA PRO A 188 -6.36 10.40 43.05
C PRO A 188 -5.67 11.76 43.24
N ALA A 189 -4.73 11.84 44.20
CA ALA A 189 -4.01 13.06 44.59
C ALA A 189 -3.45 13.90 43.41
N PRO A 190 -2.79 13.30 42.39
CA PRO A 190 -2.23 14.07 41.27
C PRO A 190 -3.27 14.86 40.46
N LEU A 191 -4.55 14.48 40.52
CA LEU A 191 -5.63 15.11 39.75
C LEU A 191 -6.28 16.29 40.47
N HIS A 192 -5.95 16.51 41.75
CA HIS A 192 -6.38 17.68 42.51
C HIS A 192 -5.54 18.93 42.20
N ALA A 193 -4.37 18.76 41.59
CA ALA A 193 -3.47 19.88 41.32
C ALA A 193 -4.10 20.88 40.32
N PRO A 194 -3.94 22.19 40.52
CA PRO A 194 -4.33 23.20 39.55
C PRO A 194 -3.46 23.10 38.29
N ASP A 195 -3.98 23.56 37.14
CA ASP A 195 -3.36 23.35 35.81
C ASP A 195 -1.98 24.03 35.59
N GLY A 196 -1.44 24.76 36.59
CA GLY A 196 -0.05 25.21 36.64
C GLY A 196 0.42 26.15 35.52
N ARG A 197 -0.49 26.73 34.74
CA ARG A 197 -0.18 27.48 33.51
C ARG A 197 0.54 28.82 33.75
N PRO A 198 1.43 29.26 32.83
CA PRO A 198 2.10 30.57 32.93
C PRO A 198 1.15 31.76 32.78
N ASP A 199 0.16 31.66 31.89
CA ASP A 199 -0.84 32.71 31.62
C ASP A 199 -2.27 32.20 31.89
N PRO A 200 -2.95 32.71 32.93
CA PRO A 200 -4.33 32.37 33.24
C PRO A 200 -5.39 32.86 32.23
N SER A 201 -5.03 33.71 31.27
CA SER A 201 -5.98 34.30 30.33
C SER A 201 -6.01 33.58 28.97
N ALA A 202 -4.98 32.80 28.64
CA ALA A 202 -4.88 32.08 27.36
C ALA A 202 -5.84 30.87 27.29
N PRO A 203 -6.40 30.55 26.11
CA PRO A 203 -7.15 29.31 25.90
C PRO A 203 -6.26 28.10 26.16
N VAL A 204 -6.79 27.09 26.85
CA VAL A 204 -6.03 25.91 27.30
C VAL A 204 -6.27 24.76 26.31
N PRO A 205 -5.23 24.25 25.63
CA PRO A 205 -5.36 23.05 24.82
C PRO A 205 -5.90 21.90 25.68
N PRO A 206 -6.82 21.06 25.16
CA PRO A 206 -7.50 20.02 25.94
C PRO A 206 -6.56 19.11 26.75
N ALA A 207 -5.38 18.79 26.20
CA ALA A 207 -4.41 17.89 26.81
C ALA A 207 -3.30 18.58 27.63
N TRP A 208 -3.31 19.92 27.77
CA TRP A 208 -2.26 20.68 28.47
C TRP A 208 -2.02 20.20 29.90
N PHE A 209 -3.10 19.99 30.66
CA PHE A 209 -3.02 19.52 32.05
C PHE A 209 -2.26 18.19 32.14
N TRP A 210 -2.63 17.23 31.29
CA TRP A 210 -2.03 15.90 31.27
C TRP A 210 -0.59 15.94 30.81
N LEU A 211 -0.27 16.76 29.82
CA LEU A 211 1.11 16.96 29.36
C LEU A 211 1.96 17.59 30.47
N SER A 212 1.46 18.62 31.15
CA SER A 212 2.16 19.29 32.24
C SER A 212 2.41 18.33 33.41
N LEU A 213 1.39 17.54 33.77
CA LEU A 213 1.49 16.50 34.79
C LEU A 213 2.51 15.43 34.41
N THR A 214 2.50 14.98 33.15
CA THR A 214 3.47 14.02 32.59
C THR A 214 4.88 14.55 32.70
N LEU A 215 5.11 15.78 32.23
CA LEU A 215 6.40 16.43 32.25
C LEU A 215 6.90 16.65 33.68
N GLY A 216 6.01 16.89 34.66
CA GLY A 216 6.39 16.97 36.07
C GLY A 216 6.96 15.67 36.66
N HIS A 217 6.66 14.51 36.07
CA HIS A 217 7.11 13.19 36.53
C HIS A 217 8.15 12.54 35.59
N SER A 218 8.25 13.01 34.34
CA SER A 218 9.26 12.56 33.38
C SER A 218 10.63 13.09 33.77
N GLY A 219 11.66 12.24 33.68
CA GLY A 219 13.05 12.68 33.87
C GLY A 219 13.52 13.61 32.76
N HIS A 220 13.07 13.35 31.53
CA HIS A 220 13.49 14.08 30.33
C HIS A 220 12.32 14.72 29.57
N GLY A 221 11.33 13.93 29.16
CA GLY A 221 10.05 14.41 28.60
C GLY A 221 9.97 14.52 27.08
N LEU A 222 11.04 14.18 26.35
CA LEU A 222 11.07 14.28 24.88
C LEU A 222 10.01 13.41 24.21
N ALA A 223 9.85 12.15 24.63
CA ALA A 223 8.88 11.23 24.03
C ALA A 223 7.43 11.73 24.21
N ALA A 224 7.12 12.30 25.38
CA ALA A 224 5.80 12.87 25.64
C ALA A 224 5.53 14.11 24.77
N LEU A 225 6.53 15.00 24.60
CA LEU A 225 6.44 16.19 23.76
C LEU A 225 6.30 15.84 22.27
N LEU A 226 7.08 14.88 21.77
CA LEU A 226 6.96 14.39 20.40
C LEU A 226 5.57 13.80 20.14
N SER A 227 5.10 12.94 21.06
CA SER A 227 3.76 12.37 20.95
C SER A 227 2.66 13.44 20.96
N TYR A 228 2.81 14.51 21.74
CA TYR A 228 1.86 15.63 21.76
C TYR A 228 1.93 16.44 20.46
N ALA A 229 3.14 16.74 19.98
CA ALA A 229 3.35 17.45 18.71
C ALA A 229 2.72 16.72 17.51
N THR A 230 2.86 15.39 17.43
CA THR A 230 2.23 14.59 16.36
C THR A 230 0.70 14.69 16.38
N LEU A 231 0.08 14.80 17.55
CA LEU A 231 -1.37 14.97 17.70
C LEU A 231 -1.81 16.44 17.61
N GLN A 232 -0.87 17.36 17.37
CA GLN A 232 -1.14 18.77 17.09
C GLN A 232 -1.01 19.11 15.60
N THR A 233 -0.76 18.13 14.73
CA THR A 233 -0.80 18.36 13.29
C THR A 233 -2.23 18.64 12.79
N PRO A 234 -2.43 19.37 11.68
CA PRO A 234 -3.74 19.68 11.09
C PRO A 234 -4.70 18.50 10.94
N ARG A 235 -4.22 17.29 10.62
CA ARG A 235 -5.05 16.06 10.56
C ARG A 235 -5.79 15.72 11.87
N TRP A 236 -5.31 16.25 13.01
CA TRP A 236 -5.91 16.08 14.34
C TRP A 236 -6.60 17.35 14.84
N GLY A 237 -6.75 18.38 14.00
CA GLY A 237 -7.39 19.65 14.33
C GLY A 237 -6.49 20.65 15.07
N GLY A 238 -5.18 20.38 15.16
CA GLY A 238 -4.18 21.35 15.63
C GLY A 238 -3.53 22.13 14.48
N SER A 239 -2.45 22.85 14.77
CA SER A 239 -1.69 23.64 13.79
C SER A 239 -0.18 23.43 13.87
N ARG A 240 0.50 23.64 12.73
CA ARG A 240 1.97 23.56 12.65
C ARG A 240 2.63 24.68 13.46
N GLU A 241 1.99 25.85 13.53
CA GLU A 241 2.39 26.99 14.34
C GLU A 241 2.45 26.65 15.83
N GLU A 242 1.48 25.88 16.35
CA GLU A 242 1.48 25.44 17.74
C GLU A 242 2.61 24.45 18.03
N ILE A 243 2.96 23.58 17.08
CA ILE A 243 4.11 22.67 17.19
C ILE A 243 5.42 23.47 17.24
N LEU A 244 5.57 24.49 16.38
CA LEU A 244 6.74 25.37 16.39
C LEU A 244 6.81 26.18 17.69
N ALA A 245 5.69 26.70 18.17
CA ALA A 245 5.61 27.41 19.45
C ALA A 245 5.93 26.50 20.64
N LEU A 246 5.53 25.22 20.59
CA LEU A 246 5.90 24.22 21.59
C LEU A 246 7.42 24.03 21.65
N ALA A 247 8.10 23.97 20.50
CA ALA A 247 9.55 23.79 20.41
C ALA A 247 10.35 24.97 20.99
N GLU A 248 9.80 26.19 20.96
CA GLU A 248 10.38 27.39 21.58
C GLU A 248 9.88 27.64 23.01
N GLY A 249 8.81 26.97 23.40
CA GLY A 249 8.06 27.26 24.62
C GLY A 249 8.67 26.68 25.90
N PRO A 250 8.12 27.09 27.06
CA PRO A 250 8.64 26.69 28.38
C PRO A 250 8.51 25.18 28.65
N LEU A 251 7.57 24.49 28.00
CA LEU A 251 7.42 23.04 28.15
C LEU A 251 8.61 22.26 27.55
N ALA A 252 9.26 22.81 26.51
CA ALA A 252 10.46 22.25 25.91
C ALA A 252 11.75 22.78 26.55
N ALA A 253 11.68 23.51 27.68
CA ALA A 253 12.84 24.15 28.30
C ALA A 253 13.96 23.17 28.68
N ARG A 254 13.60 21.92 29.05
CA ARG A 254 14.53 20.84 29.40
C ARG A 254 15.21 20.19 28.19
N LEU A 255 14.65 20.35 26.99
CA LEU A 255 15.19 19.76 25.78
C LEU A 255 16.38 20.56 25.28
N ASP A 256 17.39 19.84 24.80
CA ASP A 256 18.51 20.47 24.11
C ASP A 256 18.09 21.01 22.73
N GLN A 257 19.03 21.67 22.04
CA GLN A 257 18.74 22.27 20.75
C GLN A 257 18.35 21.23 19.68
N GLY A 258 19.05 20.09 19.64
CA GLY A 258 18.77 18.99 18.70
C GLY A 258 17.38 18.39 18.93
N GLU A 259 17.00 18.19 20.19
CA GLU A 259 15.71 17.64 20.58
C GLU A 259 14.55 18.59 20.27
N ARG A 260 14.74 19.90 20.47
CA ARG A 260 13.77 20.89 20.00
C ARG A 260 13.66 20.87 18.48
N HIS A 261 14.72 20.53 17.74
CA HIS A 261 14.63 20.37 16.29
C HIS A 261 13.80 19.16 15.89
N ARG A 262 13.79 18.07 16.68
CA ARG A 262 12.89 16.93 16.47
C ARG A 262 11.42 17.33 16.55
N LEU A 263 11.07 18.26 17.44
CA LEU A 263 9.71 18.83 17.45
C LEU A 263 9.39 19.63 16.18
N ARG A 264 10.35 20.42 15.68
CA ARG A 264 10.19 21.15 14.41
C ARG A 264 10.11 20.22 13.20
N LEU A 265 10.83 19.10 13.25
CA LEU A 265 10.79 18.05 12.22
C LEU A 265 9.38 17.48 12.08
N VAL A 266 8.64 17.28 13.18
CA VAL A 266 7.22 16.86 13.11
C VAL A 266 6.38 17.83 12.28
N ALA A 267 6.53 19.14 12.51
CA ALA A 267 5.79 20.16 11.76
C ALA A 267 6.16 20.17 10.27
N TRP A 268 7.44 20.00 9.94
CA TRP A 268 7.91 19.99 8.55
C TRP A 268 7.49 18.71 7.81
N LEU A 269 7.63 17.54 8.42
CA LEU A 269 7.17 16.26 7.84
C LEU A 269 5.67 16.29 7.54
N ASP A 270 4.89 16.91 8.41
CA ASP A 270 3.46 17.11 8.16
C ASP A 270 3.19 18.12 7.03
N ALA A 271 4.05 19.13 6.85
CA ALA A 271 3.91 20.11 5.79
C ALA A 271 4.20 19.56 4.38
N ILE A 272 5.04 18.53 4.30
CA ILE A 272 5.47 17.93 3.03
C ILE A 272 4.80 16.59 2.75
N ASP A 273 3.88 16.15 3.62
CA ASP A 273 3.09 14.95 3.39
C ASP A 273 2.35 15.08 2.06
N VAL A 274 2.20 13.98 1.30
CA VAL A 274 1.74 14.05 -0.10
C VAL A 274 0.32 14.62 -0.22
N ASP A 275 -0.49 14.45 0.81
CA ASP A 275 -1.84 14.99 0.91
C ASP A 275 -1.88 16.46 1.37
N SER A 276 -0.73 17.02 1.75
CA SER A 276 -0.59 18.35 2.37
C SER A 276 0.17 19.36 1.51
N ILE A 277 1.05 18.92 0.60
CA ILE A 277 1.78 19.80 -0.32
C ILE A 277 1.24 19.65 -1.74
N GLU A 278 0.99 20.77 -2.41
CA GLU A 278 0.73 20.78 -3.85
C GLU A 278 2.05 20.53 -4.57
N THR A 279 2.33 19.26 -4.92
CA THR A 279 3.60 18.87 -5.56
C THR A 279 3.84 19.53 -6.91
N ASP A 280 2.77 19.99 -7.56
CA ASP A 280 2.82 20.71 -8.84
C ASP A 280 3.10 22.22 -8.65
N ASP A 281 3.04 22.74 -7.42
CA ASP A 281 3.42 24.12 -7.09
C ASP A 281 4.92 24.22 -6.77
N ALA A 282 5.67 24.76 -7.74
CA ALA A 282 7.10 24.96 -7.63
C ALA A 282 7.53 25.89 -6.47
N GLU A 283 6.69 26.86 -6.09
CA GLU A 283 7.00 27.77 -4.98
C GLU A 283 6.85 27.05 -3.63
N ALA A 284 5.76 26.29 -3.46
CA ALA A 284 5.54 25.47 -2.27
C ALA A 284 6.67 24.45 -2.07
N VAL A 285 7.08 23.75 -3.14
CA VAL A 285 8.19 22.78 -3.08
C VAL A 285 9.51 23.48 -2.76
N ALA A 286 9.79 24.65 -3.35
CA ALA A 286 11.01 25.41 -3.05
C ALA A 286 11.06 25.87 -1.58
N GLN A 287 9.93 26.31 -1.01
CA GLN A 287 9.84 26.70 0.39
C GLN A 287 10.05 25.49 1.32
N ALA A 288 9.43 24.35 1.01
CA ALA A 288 9.61 23.10 1.76
C ALA A 288 11.06 22.65 1.77
N VAL A 289 11.74 22.70 0.60
CA VAL A 289 13.17 22.40 0.46
C VAL A 289 14.02 23.34 1.31
N GLN A 290 13.75 24.65 1.28
CA GLN A 290 14.48 25.62 2.09
C GLN A 290 14.36 25.32 3.59
N GLN A 291 13.15 24.96 4.05
CA GLN A 291 12.91 24.57 5.44
C GLN A 291 13.65 23.28 5.82
N GLY A 292 13.67 22.28 4.94
CA GLY A 292 14.41 21.03 5.14
C GLY A 292 15.92 21.26 5.28
N HIS A 293 16.52 22.11 4.43
CA HIS A 293 17.93 22.50 4.56
C HIS A 293 18.21 23.22 5.89
N ALA A 294 17.31 24.09 6.34
CA ALA A 294 17.44 24.75 7.63
C ALA A 294 17.39 23.75 8.81
N LEU A 295 16.62 22.66 8.68
CA LEU A 295 16.60 21.56 9.65
C LEU A 295 17.91 20.75 9.62
N LEU A 296 18.49 20.48 8.46
CA LEU A 296 19.78 19.75 8.37
C LEU A 296 20.91 20.45 9.13
N HIS A 297 21.02 21.77 9.04
CA HIS A 297 22.04 22.54 9.78
C HIS A 297 21.88 22.46 11.31
N ARG A 298 20.73 21.99 11.75
CA ARG A 298 20.25 22.02 13.13
C ARG A 298 20.22 20.61 13.74
N THR A 299 20.08 19.57 12.93
CA THR A 299 19.97 18.19 13.38
C THR A 299 21.33 17.55 13.64
N HIS A 300 21.49 16.93 14.81
CA HIS A 300 22.73 16.27 15.23
C HIS A 300 22.59 14.73 15.29
N ASP A 301 21.37 14.19 15.26
CA ASP A 301 21.10 12.75 15.22
C ASP A 301 21.13 12.22 13.78
N ASP A 302 21.80 11.09 13.56
CA ASP A 302 21.96 10.51 12.23
C ASP A 302 20.64 9.97 11.65
N GLY A 303 19.73 9.48 12.49
CA GLY A 303 18.42 9.00 12.06
C GLY A 303 17.54 10.14 11.56
N ASP A 304 17.43 11.21 12.35
CA ASP A 304 16.69 12.41 11.96
C ASP A 304 17.31 13.08 10.72
N ARG A 305 18.66 13.12 10.62
CA ARG A 305 19.36 13.64 9.43
C ARG A 305 19.04 12.81 8.18
N ALA A 306 19.06 11.49 8.30
CA ALA A 306 18.72 10.61 7.19
C ALA A 306 17.27 10.85 6.73
N GLN A 307 16.34 10.98 7.67
CA GLN A 307 14.94 11.25 7.36
C GLN A 307 14.78 12.56 6.59
N VAL A 308 15.43 13.65 7.04
CA VAL A 308 15.38 14.93 6.33
C VAL A 308 16.01 14.82 4.92
N HIS A 309 17.15 14.14 4.78
CA HIS A 309 17.77 13.95 3.47
C HIS A 309 16.90 13.13 2.51
N LEU A 310 16.28 12.04 2.97
CA LEU A 310 15.38 11.22 2.15
C LEU A 310 14.18 12.03 1.66
N GLN A 311 13.59 12.84 2.53
CA GLN A 311 12.46 13.70 2.19
C GLN A 311 12.85 14.85 1.26
N LEU A 312 14.04 15.43 1.42
CA LEU A 312 14.57 16.40 0.45
C LEU A 312 14.80 15.77 -0.92
N ALA A 313 15.34 14.54 -0.98
CA ALA A 313 15.51 13.82 -2.24
C ALA A 313 14.15 13.56 -2.92
N GLU A 314 13.12 13.24 -2.14
CA GLU A 314 11.76 13.04 -2.63
C GLU A 314 11.13 14.33 -3.18
N LEU A 315 11.25 15.46 -2.47
CA LEU A 315 10.81 16.77 -2.96
C LEU A 315 11.50 17.16 -4.28
N TYR A 316 12.81 16.93 -4.40
CA TYR A 316 13.52 17.16 -5.65
C TYR A 316 13.09 16.21 -6.78
N SER A 317 12.70 14.98 -6.45
CA SER A 317 12.11 14.07 -7.43
C SER A 317 10.76 14.56 -7.93
N PHE A 318 9.91 15.12 -7.07
CA PHE A 318 8.63 15.73 -7.48
C PHE A 318 8.84 16.97 -8.36
N ALA A 319 9.86 17.77 -8.06
CA ALA A 319 10.24 18.92 -8.87
C ALA A 319 11.00 18.58 -10.17
N GLU A 320 11.04 17.30 -10.58
CA GLU A 320 11.77 16.81 -11.75
C GLU A 320 13.25 17.24 -11.79
N ARG A 321 13.89 17.29 -10.62
CA ARG A 321 15.28 17.73 -10.41
C ARG A 321 16.15 16.61 -9.80
N PRO A 322 16.33 15.47 -10.50
CA PRO A 322 17.07 14.31 -9.98
C PRO A 322 18.51 14.66 -9.60
N ASP A 323 19.16 15.58 -10.30
CA ASP A 323 20.52 16.03 -9.99
C ASP A 323 20.64 16.67 -8.59
N GLN A 324 19.56 17.30 -8.11
CA GLN A 324 19.51 17.90 -6.77
C GLN A 324 19.14 16.89 -5.68
N ALA A 325 18.50 15.78 -6.05
CA ALA A 325 18.21 14.67 -5.13
C ALA A 325 19.47 13.85 -4.79
N VAL A 326 20.37 13.66 -5.76
CA VAL A 326 21.56 12.80 -5.60
C VAL A 326 22.46 13.19 -4.41
N PRO A 327 22.83 14.46 -4.17
CA PRO A 327 23.63 14.83 -3.00
C PRO A 327 23.01 14.41 -1.67
N HIS A 328 21.68 14.41 -1.58
CA HIS A 328 20.97 13.97 -0.37
C HIS A 328 20.98 12.46 -0.21
N LEU A 329 20.76 11.71 -1.29
CA LEU A 329 20.88 10.24 -1.29
C LEU A 329 22.31 9.80 -0.93
N ALA A 330 23.31 10.49 -1.47
CA ALA A 330 24.72 10.27 -1.12
C ALA A 330 25.02 10.59 0.35
N ALA A 331 24.42 11.65 0.90
CA ALA A 331 24.53 11.96 2.31
C ALA A 331 23.93 10.86 3.20
N VAL A 332 22.77 10.30 2.82
CA VAL A 332 22.18 9.14 3.53
C VAL A 332 23.10 7.92 3.45
N ALA A 333 23.69 7.65 2.28
CA ALA A 333 24.62 6.55 2.09
C ALA A 333 25.85 6.62 3.01
N ALA A 334 26.31 7.84 3.33
CA ALA A 334 27.45 8.11 4.19
C ALA A 334 27.16 8.01 5.71
N LEU A 335 25.89 7.96 6.11
CA LEU A 335 25.51 7.85 7.53
C LEU A 335 25.74 6.42 8.07
N PRO A 336 26.10 6.26 9.36
CA PRO A 336 26.32 4.93 9.94
C PRO A 336 25.05 4.05 9.91
N ALA A 337 25.24 2.73 9.80
CA ALA A 337 24.16 1.75 9.93
C ALA A 337 23.62 1.76 11.39
N PRO A 338 22.31 1.58 11.65
CA PRO A 338 21.39 0.70 10.92
C PRO A 338 20.21 1.45 10.26
N LEU A 339 20.50 2.38 9.36
CA LEU A 339 19.46 2.95 8.49
C LEU A 339 19.01 1.92 7.45
N ARG A 340 17.72 1.59 7.45
CA ARG A 340 17.07 0.75 6.43
C ARG A 340 16.21 1.61 5.54
N LEU A 341 16.30 1.38 4.23
CA LEU A 341 15.42 2.01 3.26
C LEU A 341 14.34 1.01 2.85
N ASP A 342 13.13 1.50 2.67
CA ASP A 342 12.06 0.74 2.02
C ASP A 342 12.27 0.67 0.49
N ASP A 343 11.49 -0.17 -0.17
CA ASP A 343 11.61 -0.40 -1.61
C ASP A 343 11.27 0.85 -2.43
N HIS A 344 10.37 1.71 -1.95
CA HIS A 344 10.05 2.97 -2.62
C HIS A 344 11.25 3.92 -2.63
N GLN A 345 11.88 4.11 -1.48
CA GLN A 345 13.08 4.94 -1.32
C GLN A 345 14.24 4.43 -2.17
N LEU A 346 14.44 3.10 -2.25
CA LEU A 346 15.48 2.49 -3.08
C LEU A 346 15.20 2.65 -4.58
N LEU A 347 13.96 2.48 -5.03
CA LEU A 347 13.60 2.70 -6.43
C LEU A 347 13.70 4.17 -6.83
N ARG A 348 13.36 5.11 -5.93
CA ARG A 348 13.62 6.54 -6.14
C ARG A 348 15.10 6.85 -6.26
N ALA A 349 15.93 6.22 -5.43
CA ALA A 349 17.38 6.32 -5.52
C ALA A 349 17.91 5.80 -6.87
N LEU A 350 17.40 4.64 -7.33
CA LEU A 350 17.73 4.10 -8.65
C LEU A 350 17.33 5.07 -9.77
N HIS A 351 16.09 5.57 -9.77
CA HIS A 351 15.62 6.54 -10.77
C HIS A 351 16.49 7.81 -10.79
N ALA A 352 16.83 8.35 -9.63
CA ALA A 352 17.71 9.51 -9.54
C ALA A 352 19.09 9.22 -10.14
N ALA A 353 19.67 8.04 -9.90
CA ALA A 353 20.94 7.63 -10.48
C ALA A 353 20.86 7.45 -12.01
N VAL A 354 19.76 6.88 -12.52
CA VAL A 354 19.52 6.71 -13.97
C VAL A 354 19.41 8.07 -14.65
N GLN A 355 18.53 8.94 -14.15
CA GLN A 355 18.22 10.23 -14.78
C GLN A 355 19.39 11.22 -14.72
N SER A 356 20.21 11.16 -13.66
CA SER A 356 21.41 11.99 -13.51
C SER A 356 22.67 11.38 -14.16
N GLY A 357 22.58 10.18 -14.75
CA GLY A 357 23.74 9.47 -15.32
C GLY A 357 24.79 9.02 -14.30
N GLN A 358 24.41 8.88 -13.02
CA GLN A 358 25.31 8.54 -11.90
C GLN A 358 25.26 7.07 -11.48
N LEU A 359 24.94 6.16 -12.38
CA LEU A 359 24.91 4.72 -12.09
C LEU A 359 26.24 4.17 -11.53
N GLN A 360 27.37 4.80 -11.83
CA GLN A 360 28.69 4.39 -11.33
C GLN A 360 28.98 4.85 -9.89
N ALA A 361 28.16 5.73 -9.31
CA ALA A 361 28.48 6.38 -8.06
C ALA A 361 28.29 5.45 -6.84
N ASP A 362 29.30 5.35 -5.99
CA ASP A 362 29.39 4.45 -4.83
C ASP A 362 28.19 4.51 -3.88
N TRP A 363 27.51 5.66 -3.82
CA TRP A 363 26.38 5.85 -2.91
C TRP A 363 25.21 4.92 -3.24
N LEU A 364 24.98 4.58 -4.52
CA LEU A 364 23.87 3.71 -4.91
C LEU A 364 24.06 2.29 -4.37
N GLY A 365 25.29 1.75 -4.50
CA GLY A 365 25.63 0.44 -3.95
C GLY A 365 25.60 0.41 -2.42
N ALA A 366 26.05 1.49 -1.78
CA ALA A 366 26.00 1.63 -0.34
C ALA A 366 24.55 1.70 0.20
N LEU A 367 23.60 2.28 -0.54
CA LEU A 367 22.18 2.25 -0.17
C LEU A 367 21.57 0.86 -0.39
N ALA A 368 21.75 0.27 -1.57
CA ALA A 368 21.20 -1.05 -1.91
C ALA A 368 21.68 -2.15 -0.94
N ALA A 369 22.95 -2.10 -0.53
CA ALA A 369 23.53 -3.06 0.42
C ALA A 369 22.81 -3.10 1.79
N ARG A 370 22.14 -2.01 2.21
CA ARG A 370 21.52 -1.90 3.55
C ARG A 370 20.25 -2.74 3.71
N SER A 371 19.55 -3.01 2.61
CA SER A 371 18.26 -3.72 2.62
C SER A 371 18.27 -5.00 1.76
N CYS A 372 19.36 -5.29 1.04
CA CYS A 372 19.45 -6.42 0.09
C CYS A 372 19.21 -7.80 0.71
N ALA A 373 19.40 -7.96 2.01
CA ALA A 373 19.11 -9.22 2.70
C ALA A 373 17.63 -9.35 3.11
N GLN A 374 16.88 -8.25 3.18
CA GLN A 374 15.54 -8.20 3.78
C GLN A 374 14.42 -8.03 2.76
N THR A 375 14.64 -7.30 1.66
CA THR A 375 13.60 -7.05 0.65
C THR A 375 14.01 -7.55 -0.72
N ALA A 376 13.03 -7.98 -1.52
CA ALA A 376 13.29 -8.55 -2.83
C ALA A 376 13.78 -7.49 -3.83
N HIS A 377 13.23 -6.27 -3.82
CA HIS A 377 13.71 -5.19 -4.69
C HIS A 377 15.16 -4.80 -4.39
N ALA A 378 15.51 -4.69 -3.10
CA ALA A 378 16.89 -4.40 -2.72
C ALA A 378 17.84 -5.54 -3.14
N ALA A 379 17.40 -6.80 -3.02
CA ALA A 379 18.17 -7.95 -3.47
C ALA A 379 18.38 -7.95 -5.00
N VAL A 380 17.33 -7.69 -5.78
CA VAL A 380 17.43 -7.55 -7.25
C VAL A 380 18.34 -6.39 -7.63
N LEU A 381 18.14 -5.21 -7.04
CA LEU A 381 18.98 -4.04 -7.31
C LEU A 381 20.44 -4.32 -6.98
N TYR A 382 20.73 -4.87 -5.80
CA TYR A 382 22.12 -5.18 -5.43
C TYR A 382 22.73 -6.27 -6.32
N GLY A 383 21.95 -7.27 -6.73
CA GLY A 383 22.34 -8.25 -7.74
C GLY A 383 22.72 -7.59 -9.07
N LEU A 384 21.91 -6.63 -9.55
CA LEU A 384 22.21 -5.87 -10.76
C LEU A 384 23.52 -5.08 -10.65
N LEU A 385 23.79 -4.48 -9.48
CA LEU A 385 25.04 -3.79 -9.24
C LEU A 385 26.25 -4.75 -9.26
N CYS A 386 26.10 -5.97 -8.71
CA CYS A 386 27.11 -7.03 -8.85
C CYS A 386 27.29 -7.50 -10.30
N ASP A 387 26.24 -7.56 -11.12
CA ASP A 387 26.32 -7.99 -12.52
C ASP A 387 27.07 -6.99 -13.40
N THR A 388 26.84 -5.71 -13.15
CA THR A 388 27.28 -4.60 -13.99
C THR A 388 28.56 -3.94 -13.50
N GLY A 389 28.85 -4.03 -12.19
CA GLY A 389 29.90 -3.25 -11.54
C GLY A 389 29.50 -1.82 -11.21
N TRP A 390 28.20 -1.49 -11.27
CA TRP A 390 27.66 -0.17 -10.95
C TRP A 390 27.62 0.08 -9.45
N GLY A 391 27.41 1.35 -9.07
CA GLY A 391 27.23 1.75 -7.68
C GLY A 391 28.46 1.54 -6.80
N GLY A 392 29.67 1.53 -7.37
CA GLY A 392 30.91 1.20 -6.66
C GLY A 392 31.03 -0.27 -6.24
N VAL A 393 30.14 -1.14 -6.71
CA VAL A 393 30.13 -2.58 -6.39
C VAL A 393 31.07 -3.32 -7.35
N GLN A 394 31.90 -4.22 -6.82
CA GLN A 394 32.77 -5.04 -7.66
C GLN A 394 31.92 -5.98 -8.53
N ARG A 395 32.20 -6.00 -9.84
CA ARG A 395 31.52 -6.89 -10.78
C ARG A 395 31.81 -8.37 -10.49
N ASP A 396 30.77 -9.12 -10.14
CA ASP A 396 30.78 -10.57 -9.94
C ASP A 396 29.40 -11.17 -10.30
N PRO A 397 29.25 -11.74 -11.50
CA PRO A 397 27.99 -12.33 -11.96
C PRO A 397 27.52 -13.53 -11.13
N ALA A 398 28.43 -14.27 -10.48
CA ALA A 398 28.05 -15.42 -9.65
C ALA A 398 27.40 -14.95 -8.34
N ILE A 399 27.89 -13.85 -7.77
CA ILE A 399 27.28 -13.19 -6.61
C ILE A 399 25.92 -12.59 -7.01
N ALA A 400 25.81 -11.97 -8.17
CA ALA A 400 24.55 -11.44 -8.68
C ALA A 400 23.46 -12.52 -8.78
N GLU A 401 23.78 -13.67 -9.38
CA GLU A 401 22.86 -14.82 -9.47
C GLU A 401 22.43 -15.34 -8.09
N ALA A 402 23.32 -15.28 -7.09
CA ALA A 402 22.96 -15.64 -5.71
C ALA A 402 21.95 -14.64 -5.13
N TRP A 403 22.10 -13.34 -5.40
CA TRP A 403 21.15 -12.32 -4.99
C TRP A 403 19.81 -12.41 -5.71
N TYR A 404 19.78 -12.70 -7.01
CA TYR A 404 18.52 -12.95 -7.73
C TYR A 404 17.77 -14.16 -7.17
N ARG A 405 18.49 -15.24 -6.86
CA ARG A 405 17.89 -16.41 -6.18
C ARG A 405 17.38 -16.06 -4.79
N HIS A 406 18.13 -15.25 -4.03
CA HIS A 406 17.69 -14.76 -2.72
C HIS A 406 16.42 -13.92 -2.83
N ALA A 407 16.34 -13.01 -3.81
CA ALA A 407 15.15 -12.22 -4.08
C ALA A 407 13.90 -13.10 -4.30
N ALA A 408 14.06 -14.21 -5.04
CA ALA A 408 12.98 -15.18 -5.25
C ALA A 408 12.55 -15.95 -4.00
N THR A 409 13.40 -16.03 -2.96
CA THR A 409 12.99 -16.55 -1.64
C THR A 409 12.20 -15.54 -0.83
N LEU A 410 12.45 -14.24 -1.03
CA LEU A 410 11.79 -13.15 -0.32
C LEU A 410 10.43 -12.79 -0.96
N ALA A 411 10.37 -12.79 -2.29
CA ALA A 411 9.16 -12.57 -3.07
C ALA A 411 9.01 -13.72 -4.08
N PRO A 412 8.35 -14.84 -3.70
CA PRO A 412 8.06 -15.91 -4.63
C PRO A 412 7.19 -15.39 -5.80
N LEU A 413 7.05 -16.21 -6.85
CA LEU A 413 6.39 -15.81 -8.10
C LEU A 413 5.11 -14.99 -7.86
N PRO A 414 5.05 -13.74 -8.35
CA PRO A 414 3.90 -12.88 -8.14
C PRO A 414 2.68 -13.48 -8.83
N ALA A 415 1.50 -13.29 -8.23
CA ALA A 415 0.27 -13.50 -8.98
C ALA A 415 0.21 -12.50 -10.15
N PRO A 416 -0.57 -12.75 -11.21
CA PRO A 416 -0.71 -11.81 -12.32
C PRO A 416 -1.04 -10.39 -11.81
N GLU A 417 -0.27 -9.40 -12.27
CA GLU A 417 -0.39 -7.97 -11.91
C GLU A 417 0.05 -7.58 -10.48
N GLU A 418 0.68 -8.48 -9.72
CA GLU A 418 1.36 -8.12 -8.46
C GLU A 418 2.72 -7.47 -8.69
N VAL A 419 3.25 -6.84 -7.63
CA VAL A 419 4.56 -6.16 -7.66
C VAL A 419 5.67 -7.17 -7.97
N CYS A 420 6.41 -6.93 -9.04
CA CYS A 420 7.51 -7.77 -9.48
C CYS A 420 8.84 -7.03 -9.31
N PRO A 421 9.73 -7.45 -8.39
CA PRO A 421 10.96 -6.72 -8.09
C PRO A 421 11.91 -6.63 -9.29
N PHE A 422 11.94 -7.66 -10.14
CA PHE A 422 12.70 -7.64 -11.39
C PHE A 422 12.13 -6.65 -12.39
N ASN A 423 10.80 -6.59 -12.52
CA ASN A 423 10.11 -5.66 -13.42
C ASN A 423 10.37 -4.20 -13.02
N ASP A 424 10.24 -3.88 -11.74
CA ASP A 424 10.36 -2.51 -11.25
C ASP A 424 11.79 -1.99 -11.42
N VAL A 425 12.80 -2.84 -11.20
CA VAL A 425 14.20 -2.49 -11.49
C VAL A 425 14.45 -2.41 -12.99
N TYR A 426 13.92 -3.34 -13.79
CA TYR A 426 14.15 -3.39 -15.24
C TYR A 426 13.60 -2.15 -15.95
N TYR A 427 12.37 -1.73 -15.63
CA TYR A 427 11.70 -0.60 -16.27
C TYR A 427 12.09 0.77 -15.69
N ALA A 428 12.99 0.81 -14.70
CA ALA A 428 13.65 2.05 -14.29
C ALA A 428 14.62 2.59 -15.37
N PHE A 429 14.97 1.76 -16.35
CA PHE A 429 15.92 2.06 -17.42
C PHE A 429 15.24 2.16 -18.78
N ASP A 430 15.90 2.84 -19.73
CA ASP A 430 15.49 2.86 -21.13
C ASP A 430 15.80 1.53 -21.86
N GLU A 431 15.29 1.42 -23.08
CA GLU A 431 15.44 0.24 -23.94
C GLU A 431 16.91 -0.09 -24.24
N GLN A 432 17.77 0.92 -24.41
CA GLN A 432 19.20 0.70 -24.71
C GLN A 432 19.89 -0.04 -23.56
N VAL A 433 19.61 0.37 -22.32
CA VAL A 433 20.19 -0.26 -21.13
C VAL A 433 19.53 -1.62 -20.84
N GLN A 434 18.22 -1.73 -21.05
CA GLN A 434 17.48 -2.99 -20.98
C GLN A 434 18.07 -4.05 -21.92
N HIS A 435 18.37 -3.67 -23.15
CA HIS A 435 18.82 -4.55 -24.21
C HIS A 435 20.33 -4.83 -24.19
N GLY A 436 21.05 -4.34 -23.18
CA GLY A 436 22.48 -4.58 -22.99
C GLY A 436 22.80 -5.01 -21.55
N PRO A 437 23.18 -4.09 -20.65
CA PRO A 437 23.59 -4.41 -19.28
C PRO A 437 22.60 -5.27 -18.46
N LEU A 438 21.29 -5.14 -18.70
CA LEU A 438 20.25 -5.82 -17.91
C LEU A 438 19.94 -7.25 -18.40
N GLN A 439 20.53 -7.70 -19.50
CA GLN A 439 20.15 -8.99 -20.10
C GLN A 439 20.44 -10.20 -19.19
N HIS A 440 21.51 -10.16 -18.39
CA HIS A 440 21.82 -11.27 -17.48
C HIS A 440 20.80 -11.34 -16.34
N MET A 441 20.44 -10.20 -15.74
CA MET A 441 19.33 -10.10 -14.78
C MET A 441 18.02 -10.61 -15.38
N ALA A 442 17.66 -10.16 -16.59
CA ALA A 442 16.43 -10.58 -17.26
C ALA A 442 16.40 -12.09 -17.52
N ARG A 443 17.52 -12.68 -17.94
CA ARG A 443 17.69 -14.14 -18.08
C ARG A 443 17.49 -14.87 -16.75
N CYS A 444 18.17 -14.43 -15.69
CA CYS A 444 18.02 -15.04 -14.37
C CYS A 444 16.58 -14.95 -13.86
N GLY A 445 15.95 -13.78 -13.94
CA GLY A 445 14.55 -13.60 -13.55
C GLY A 445 13.60 -14.49 -14.36
N ALA A 446 13.82 -14.60 -15.67
CA ALA A 446 12.99 -15.46 -16.52
C ALA A 446 13.14 -16.95 -16.19
N GLU A 447 14.36 -17.40 -15.90
CA GLU A 447 14.66 -18.77 -15.47
C GLU A 447 14.08 -19.10 -14.10
N LEU A 448 14.06 -18.14 -13.18
CA LEU A 448 13.39 -18.23 -11.88
C LEU A 448 11.86 -18.27 -11.98
N GLY A 449 11.30 -17.98 -13.16
CA GLY A 449 9.87 -18.12 -13.45
C GLY A 449 9.09 -16.80 -13.50
N TYR A 450 9.75 -15.64 -13.36
CA TYR A 450 9.06 -14.35 -13.33
C TYR A 450 8.45 -14.03 -14.71
N PRO A 451 7.11 -13.91 -14.83
CA PRO A 451 6.44 -13.75 -16.12
C PRO A 451 6.83 -12.45 -16.86
N GLU A 452 7.07 -11.36 -16.13
CA GLU A 452 7.49 -10.08 -16.71
C GLU A 452 8.89 -10.19 -17.34
N MET A 453 9.79 -10.96 -16.74
CA MET A 453 11.14 -11.17 -17.28
C MET A 453 11.14 -12.14 -18.45
N GLN A 454 10.31 -13.19 -18.40
CA GLN A 454 10.05 -14.06 -19.55
C GLN A 454 9.45 -13.25 -20.70
N PHE A 455 8.50 -12.37 -20.42
CA PHE A 455 7.96 -11.45 -21.42
C PHE A 455 9.04 -10.53 -21.99
N ALA A 456 9.89 -9.94 -21.14
CA ALA A 456 10.94 -9.03 -21.59
C ALA A 456 11.93 -9.71 -22.56
N LEU A 457 12.31 -10.96 -22.28
CA LEU A 457 13.11 -11.75 -23.22
C LEU A 457 12.35 -12.08 -24.51
N GLY A 458 11.07 -12.46 -24.41
CA GLY A 458 10.24 -12.72 -25.58
C GLY A 458 10.15 -11.50 -26.51
N TYR A 459 9.98 -10.32 -25.93
CA TYR A 459 9.96 -9.03 -26.62
C TYR A 459 11.28 -8.75 -27.33
N ARG A 460 12.38 -8.91 -26.61
CA ARG A 460 13.75 -8.75 -27.14
C ARG A 460 14.00 -9.61 -28.38
N TYR A 461 13.62 -10.88 -28.34
CA TYR A 461 13.82 -11.79 -29.48
C TYR A 461 12.84 -11.55 -30.64
N PHE A 462 11.80 -10.74 -30.46
CA PHE A 462 10.79 -10.49 -31.49
C PHE A 462 10.93 -9.12 -32.18
N GLU A 463 11.25 -8.08 -31.41
CA GLU A 463 11.30 -6.71 -31.90
C GLU A 463 12.72 -6.27 -32.30
N ASP A 464 13.76 -6.74 -31.61
CA ASP A 464 15.13 -6.32 -31.93
C ASP A 464 15.65 -7.02 -33.18
N GLU A 465 15.95 -6.24 -34.21
CA GLU A 465 16.47 -6.74 -35.48
C GLU A 465 17.74 -7.57 -35.31
N ASP A 466 18.66 -7.13 -34.46
CA ASP A 466 19.95 -7.80 -34.19
C ASP A 466 19.80 -9.13 -33.43
N SER A 467 18.65 -9.40 -32.83
CA SER A 467 18.42 -10.62 -32.05
C SER A 467 17.09 -11.28 -32.40
N TYR A 468 16.55 -10.97 -33.58
CA TYR A 468 15.30 -11.55 -34.03
C TYR A 468 15.42 -13.07 -34.13
N ASP A 469 14.72 -13.78 -33.24
CA ASP A 469 14.57 -15.22 -33.23
C ASP A 469 13.14 -15.56 -32.79
N PRO A 470 12.22 -15.82 -33.75
CA PRO A 470 10.84 -16.13 -33.43
C PRO A 470 10.70 -17.40 -32.60
N THR A 471 11.65 -18.34 -32.68
CA THR A 471 11.62 -19.59 -31.89
C THR A 471 11.88 -19.30 -30.41
N LEU A 472 12.87 -18.44 -30.12
CA LEU A 472 13.14 -18.00 -28.76
C LEU A 472 12.06 -17.06 -28.23
N ALA A 473 11.50 -16.18 -29.07
CA ALA A 473 10.34 -15.36 -28.71
C ALA A 473 9.15 -16.25 -28.29
N ILE A 474 8.83 -17.28 -29.08
CA ILE A 474 7.80 -18.27 -28.77
C ILE A 474 8.09 -18.96 -27.43
N HIS A 475 9.33 -19.42 -27.23
CA HIS A 475 9.72 -20.11 -26.01
C HIS A 475 9.42 -19.27 -24.76
N TRP A 476 9.87 -18.01 -24.76
CA TRP A 476 9.75 -17.15 -23.58
C TRP A 476 8.34 -16.61 -23.36
N TYR A 477 7.65 -16.17 -24.42
CA TYR A 477 6.27 -15.73 -24.29
C TYR A 477 5.34 -16.85 -23.87
N ARG A 478 5.55 -18.08 -24.34
CA ARG A 478 4.73 -19.23 -23.92
C ARG A 478 4.85 -19.47 -22.41
N ARG A 479 6.06 -19.46 -21.86
CA ARG A 479 6.27 -19.62 -20.41
C ARG A 479 5.57 -18.51 -19.61
N ALA A 480 5.67 -17.25 -20.07
CA ALA A 480 4.97 -16.15 -19.40
C ALA A 480 3.44 -16.31 -19.47
N ALA A 481 2.91 -16.74 -20.62
CA ALA A 481 1.49 -16.98 -20.82
C ALA A 481 0.95 -18.15 -19.95
N GLU A 482 1.76 -19.20 -19.73
CA GLU A 482 1.41 -20.33 -18.85
C GLU A 482 1.22 -19.88 -17.38
N HIS A 483 1.86 -18.79 -16.97
CA HIS A 483 1.65 -18.15 -15.67
C HIS A 483 0.46 -17.17 -15.64
N GLY A 484 -0.38 -17.17 -16.68
CA GLY A 484 -1.58 -16.34 -16.77
C GLY A 484 -1.30 -14.88 -17.12
N PHE A 485 -0.14 -14.55 -17.70
CA PHE A 485 0.21 -13.19 -18.09
C PHE A 485 -0.44 -12.81 -19.44
N PRO A 486 -1.55 -12.03 -19.48
CA PRO A 486 -2.33 -11.83 -20.70
C PRO A 486 -1.52 -11.10 -21.78
N ARG A 487 -0.57 -10.25 -21.38
CA ARG A 487 0.32 -9.52 -22.29
C ARG A 487 1.21 -10.46 -23.10
N ALA A 488 1.71 -11.54 -22.49
CA ALA A 488 2.52 -12.53 -23.20
C ALA A 488 1.71 -13.37 -24.16
N ALA A 489 0.49 -13.78 -23.77
CA ALA A 489 -0.40 -14.52 -24.66
C ALA A 489 -0.72 -13.73 -25.94
N TYR A 490 -1.06 -12.44 -25.80
CA TYR A 490 -1.26 -11.57 -26.96
C TYR A 490 0.00 -11.40 -27.81
N ASN A 491 1.16 -11.10 -27.22
CA ASN A 491 2.37 -10.94 -28.02
C ASN A 491 2.79 -12.25 -28.70
N LEU A 492 2.50 -13.41 -28.09
CA LEU A 492 2.71 -14.70 -28.72
C LEU A 492 1.81 -14.89 -29.96
N SER A 493 0.56 -14.41 -29.95
CA SER A 493 -0.29 -14.44 -31.14
C SER A 493 0.29 -13.58 -32.27
N VAL A 494 0.80 -12.39 -31.94
CA VAL A 494 1.48 -11.51 -32.90
C VAL A 494 2.72 -12.16 -33.52
N VAL A 495 3.50 -12.93 -32.75
CA VAL A 495 4.63 -13.72 -33.30
C VAL A 495 4.14 -14.72 -34.34
N TYR A 496 3.04 -15.41 -34.07
CA TYR A 496 2.45 -16.38 -34.99
C TYR A 496 1.88 -15.71 -36.24
N ASP A 497 1.20 -14.57 -36.10
CA ASP A 497 0.66 -13.79 -37.21
C ASP A 497 1.76 -13.32 -38.16
N ARG A 498 2.86 -12.79 -37.62
CA ARG A 498 4.05 -12.43 -38.42
C ARG A 498 4.66 -13.65 -39.11
N GLY A 499 4.68 -14.81 -38.43
CA GLY A 499 5.12 -16.07 -39.01
C GLY A 499 4.23 -16.53 -40.18
N ILE A 500 2.92 -16.34 -40.10
CA ILE A 500 1.97 -16.64 -41.18
C ILE A 500 2.29 -15.77 -42.40
N GLU A 501 2.47 -14.47 -42.20
CA GLU A 501 2.82 -13.51 -43.26
C GLU A 501 4.16 -13.85 -43.94
N GLN A 502 5.11 -14.38 -43.17
CA GLN A 502 6.43 -14.78 -43.65
C GLN A 502 6.47 -16.20 -44.27
N GLY A 503 5.33 -16.91 -44.32
CA GLY A 503 5.21 -18.23 -44.93
C GLY A 503 5.59 -19.41 -44.01
N GLY A 504 5.68 -19.19 -42.71
CA GLY A 504 5.94 -20.20 -41.68
C GLY A 504 7.04 -19.80 -40.68
N ILE A 505 7.15 -20.57 -39.61
CA ILE A 505 8.27 -20.51 -38.65
C ILE A 505 8.96 -21.88 -38.69
N ALA A 506 10.27 -21.95 -38.43
CA ALA A 506 10.98 -23.22 -38.45
C ALA A 506 10.28 -24.28 -37.58
N GLY A 507 9.82 -25.37 -38.21
CA GLY A 507 9.09 -26.45 -37.55
C GLY A 507 7.58 -26.25 -37.38
N LEU A 508 7.01 -25.13 -37.83
CA LEU A 508 5.58 -24.80 -37.73
C LEU A 508 5.03 -24.34 -39.08
N ALA A 509 4.03 -25.06 -39.61
CA ALA A 509 3.36 -24.72 -40.86
C ALA A 509 2.35 -23.56 -40.66
N PRO A 510 2.04 -22.75 -41.70
CA PRO A 510 1.09 -21.64 -41.60
C PRO A 510 -0.27 -22.00 -40.97
N ASP A 511 -0.87 -23.13 -41.34
CA ASP A 511 -2.17 -23.56 -40.79
C ASP A 511 -2.09 -23.87 -39.28
N GLU A 512 -0.94 -24.38 -38.82
CA GLU A 512 -0.67 -24.58 -37.41
C GLU A 512 -0.44 -23.26 -36.68
N LEU A 513 0.21 -22.28 -37.31
CA LEU A 513 0.39 -20.95 -36.73
C LEU A 513 -0.96 -20.24 -36.56
N VAL A 514 -1.89 -20.33 -37.51
CA VAL A 514 -3.27 -19.81 -37.36
C VAL A 514 -3.95 -20.50 -36.18
N ARG A 515 -3.69 -21.80 -35.97
CA ARG A 515 -4.21 -22.52 -34.81
C ARG A 515 -3.63 -22.01 -33.49
N LEU A 516 -2.33 -21.78 -33.45
CA LEU A 516 -1.67 -21.33 -32.23
C LEU A 516 -1.99 -19.86 -31.91
N SER A 517 -2.10 -18.99 -32.93
CA SER A 517 -2.45 -17.58 -32.80
C SER A 517 -3.78 -17.40 -32.06
N ASN A 518 -4.87 -17.95 -32.60
CA ASN A 518 -6.18 -17.73 -31.95
C ASN A 518 -6.30 -18.44 -30.61
N ASP A 519 -5.56 -19.54 -30.37
CA ASP A 519 -5.53 -20.18 -29.05
C ASP A 519 -4.88 -19.23 -28.02
N CYS A 520 -3.86 -18.46 -28.43
CA CYS A 520 -3.25 -17.42 -27.61
C CYS A 520 -4.16 -16.20 -27.41
N GLU A 521 -4.90 -15.77 -28.44
CA GLU A 521 -5.89 -14.70 -28.31
C GLU A 521 -7.02 -15.07 -27.33
N ILE A 522 -7.52 -16.30 -27.41
CA ILE A 522 -8.49 -16.85 -26.45
C ILE A 522 -7.90 -16.81 -25.04
N ALA A 523 -6.69 -17.33 -24.84
CA ALA A 523 -6.04 -17.35 -23.53
C ALA A 523 -5.86 -15.92 -22.97
N CYS A 524 -5.48 -14.95 -23.81
CA CYS A 524 -5.39 -13.54 -23.43
C CYS A 524 -6.75 -13.01 -22.95
N LEU A 525 -7.83 -13.27 -23.69
CA LEU A 525 -9.17 -12.84 -23.32
C LEU A 525 -9.65 -13.50 -22.02
N GLU A 526 -9.40 -14.79 -21.83
CA GLU A 526 -9.79 -15.51 -20.60
C GLU A 526 -9.05 -14.98 -19.38
N ALA A 527 -7.75 -14.75 -19.50
CA ALA A 527 -6.97 -14.15 -18.42
C ALA A 527 -7.39 -12.69 -18.16
N THR A 528 -7.69 -11.91 -19.21
CA THR A 528 -8.16 -10.52 -19.06
C THR A 528 -9.54 -10.45 -18.39
N ALA A 529 -10.45 -11.37 -18.69
CA ALA A 529 -11.77 -11.43 -18.08
C ALA A 529 -11.74 -11.75 -16.57
N ALA A 530 -10.63 -12.31 -16.07
CA ALA A 530 -10.43 -12.60 -14.65
C ALA A 530 -9.94 -11.38 -13.85
N LEU A 531 -9.56 -10.27 -14.50
CA LEU A 531 -9.06 -9.08 -13.84
C LEU A 531 -10.19 -8.30 -13.15
N PRO A 532 -9.98 -7.78 -11.92
CA PRO A 532 -11.00 -7.07 -11.17
C PRO A 532 -11.33 -5.69 -11.77
N THR A 533 -10.35 -5.05 -12.42
CA THR A 533 -10.49 -3.78 -13.12
C THR A 533 -9.70 -3.83 -14.42
N LEU A 534 -10.25 -3.23 -15.48
CA LEU A 534 -9.61 -3.22 -16.80
C LEU A 534 -8.94 -1.87 -17.06
N SER A 535 -7.61 -1.88 -17.18
CA SER A 535 -6.87 -0.70 -17.65
C SER A 535 -7.15 -0.41 -19.13
N GLU A 536 -6.94 0.83 -19.58
CA GLU A 536 -7.07 1.21 -20.99
C GLU A 536 -6.23 0.32 -21.92
N ARG A 537 -5.01 -0.02 -21.49
CA ARG A 537 -4.10 -0.91 -22.23
C ARG A 537 -4.65 -2.34 -22.31
N ALA A 538 -5.20 -2.87 -21.21
CA ALA A 538 -5.84 -4.18 -21.22
C ALA A 538 -7.06 -4.20 -22.15
N SER A 539 -7.85 -3.12 -22.15
CA SER A 539 -9.01 -2.99 -23.01
C SER A 539 -8.66 -2.92 -24.50
N ARG A 540 -7.61 -2.19 -24.87
CA ARG A 540 -7.11 -2.17 -26.26
C ARG A 540 -6.66 -3.56 -26.71
N ARG A 541 -5.91 -4.27 -25.86
CA ARG A 541 -5.44 -5.63 -26.14
C ARG A 541 -6.60 -6.62 -26.32
N ALA A 542 -7.61 -6.56 -25.45
CA ALA A 542 -8.80 -7.38 -25.57
C ALA A 542 -9.54 -7.11 -26.90
N ASN A 543 -9.72 -5.84 -27.28
CA ASN A 543 -10.32 -5.49 -28.57
C ASN A 543 -9.52 -6.03 -29.77
N ALA A 544 -8.19 -5.99 -29.72
CA ALA A 544 -7.35 -6.55 -30.77
C ALA A 544 -7.56 -8.07 -30.91
N CYS A 545 -7.59 -8.81 -29.79
CA CYS A 545 -7.87 -10.25 -29.79
C CYS A 545 -9.27 -10.56 -30.35
N LEU A 546 -10.30 -9.80 -29.93
CA LEU A 546 -11.67 -10.01 -30.43
C LEU A 546 -11.76 -9.81 -31.95
N HIS A 547 -11.02 -8.84 -32.48
CA HIS A 547 -10.94 -8.59 -33.91
C HIS A 547 -10.28 -9.75 -34.67
N GLY A 548 -9.17 -10.30 -34.16
CA GLY A 548 -8.50 -11.47 -34.73
C GLY A 548 -9.39 -12.71 -34.74
N LEU A 549 -10.07 -12.99 -33.63
CA LEU A 549 -11.06 -14.08 -33.52
C LEU A 549 -12.22 -13.93 -34.50
N ARG A 550 -12.74 -12.71 -34.69
CA ARG A 550 -13.77 -12.41 -35.71
C ARG A 550 -13.25 -12.70 -37.10
N HIS A 551 -12.03 -12.26 -37.41
CA HIS A 551 -11.42 -12.50 -38.71
C HIS A 551 -11.25 -14.00 -38.99
N PHE A 552 -10.85 -14.78 -37.99
CA PHE A 552 -10.77 -16.24 -38.09
C PHE A 552 -12.12 -16.87 -38.47
N LEU A 553 -13.20 -16.51 -37.77
CA LEU A 553 -14.55 -17.03 -38.02
C LEU A 553 -15.08 -16.70 -39.42
N ALA A 554 -14.62 -15.62 -40.04
CA ALA A 554 -15.05 -15.23 -41.38
C ALA A 554 -14.41 -16.08 -42.50
N HIS A 555 -13.30 -16.75 -42.21
CA HIS A 555 -12.47 -17.41 -43.24
C HIS A 555 -12.26 -18.92 -43.00
N HIS A 556 -12.66 -19.46 -41.85
CA HIS A 556 -12.38 -20.85 -41.48
C HIS A 556 -13.64 -21.56 -40.99
N ASP A 557 -14.04 -22.61 -41.70
CA ASP A 557 -15.22 -23.46 -41.37
C ASP A 557 -14.82 -24.91 -41.01
N ASP A 558 -13.52 -25.22 -40.92
CA ASP A 558 -13.00 -26.59 -40.95
C ASP A 558 -12.76 -27.24 -39.57
N ASP A 559 -12.89 -26.49 -38.47
CA ASP A 559 -12.68 -26.98 -37.09
C ASP A 559 -13.86 -26.59 -36.16
N PRO A 560 -14.93 -27.42 -36.10
CA PRO A 560 -16.11 -27.14 -35.31
C PRO A 560 -15.85 -26.94 -33.81
N ALA A 561 -14.93 -27.72 -33.23
CA ALA A 561 -14.62 -27.64 -31.80
C ALA A 561 -13.94 -26.30 -31.45
N ARG A 562 -13.11 -25.79 -32.36
CA ARG A 562 -12.48 -24.48 -32.20
C ARG A 562 -13.46 -23.34 -32.42
N ILE A 563 -14.33 -23.44 -33.42
CA ILE A 563 -15.42 -22.47 -33.63
C ILE A 563 -16.28 -22.36 -32.36
N GLU A 564 -16.69 -23.48 -31.76
CA GLU A 564 -17.46 -23.49 -30.51
C GLU A 564 -16.73 -22.74 -29.38
N ARG A 565 -15.43 -22.98 -29.20
CA ARG A 565 -14.62 -22.28 -28.20
C ARG A 565 -14.58 -20.77 -28.45
N VAL A 566 -14.34 -20.35 -29.69
CA VAL A 566 -14.33 -18.93 -30.08
C VAL A 566 -15.70 -18.28 -29.81
N LEU A 567 -16.79 -18.90 -30.24
CA LEU A 567 -18.14 -18.40 -30.00
C LEU A 567 -18.45 -18.29 -28.50
N GLY A 568 -17.99 -19.25 -27.69
CA GLY A 568 -18.12 -19.19 -26.23
C GLY A 568 -17.44 -17.95 -25.63
N VAL A 569 -16.19 -17.67 -26.03
CA VAL A 569 -15.45 -16.49 -25.55
C VAL A 569 -16.11 -15.19 -26.03
N LEU A 570 -16.43 -15.07 -27.33
CA LEU A 570 -17.12 -13.91 -27.87
C LEU A 570 -18.45 -13.68 -27.17
N THR A 571 -19.21 -14.73 -26.86
CA THR A 571 -20.49 -14.61 -26.14
C THR A 571 -20.30 -14.05 -24.74
N ARG A 572 -19.31 -14.50 -23.98
CA ARG A 572 -19.00 -13.94 -22.64
C ARG A 572 -18.67 -12.45 -22.72
N PHE A 573 -17.77 -12.07 -23.62
CA PHE A 573 -17.37 -10.67 -23.78
C PHE A 573 -18.52 -9.81 -24.32
N ALA A 574 -19.33 -10.31 -25.25
CA ALA A 574 -20.52 -9.64 -25.74
C ALA A 574 -21.51 -9.39 -24.59
N HIS A 575 -21.74 -10.37 -23.71
CA HIS A 575 -22.56 -10.19 -22.50
C HIS A 575 -21.95 -9.24 -21.47
N ALA A 576 -20.64 -8.99 -21.52
CA ALA A 576 -19.98 -7.95 -20.71
C ALA A 576 -19.98 -6.57 -21.38
N GLY A 577 -20.71 -6.38 -22.49
CA GLY A 577 -20.86 -5.09 -23.17
C GLY A 577 -19.83 -4.80 -24.27
N TRP A 578 -19.01 -5.78 -24.66
CA TRP A 578 -17.98 -5.56 -25.68
C TRP A 578 -18.56 -5.57 -27.08
N VAL A 579 -18.64 -4.38 -27.69
CA VAL A 579 -19.19 -4.17 -29.03
C VAL A 579 -18.51 -5.03 -30.09
N GLU A 580 -17.18 -5.16 -30.06
CA GLU A 580 -16.46 -5.95 -31.07
C GLU A 580 -16.85 -7.44 -31.02
N ALA A 581 -17.08 -7.97 -29.82
CA ALA A 581 -17.55 -9.34 -29.65
C ALA A 581 -18.99 -9.52 -30.18
N MET A 582 -19.86 -8.54 -29.92
CA MET A 582 -21.23 -8.52 -30.47
C MET A 582 -21.22 -8.47 -32.01
N ARG A 583 -20.37 -7.62 -32.61
CA ARG A 583 -20.20 -7.54 -34.06
C ARG A 583 -19.72 -8.88 -34.63
N GLY A 584 -18.75 -9.51 -33.99
CA GLY A 584 -18.23 -10.82 -34.41
C GLY A 584 -19.31 -11.92 -34.44
N LEU A 585 -20.10 -12.03 -33.36
CA LEU A 585 -21.22 -12.99 -33.29
C LEU A 585 -22.32 -12.65 -34.31
N GLY A 586 -22.64 -11.36 -34.45
CA GLY A 586 -23.64 -10.88 -35.40
C GLY A 586 -23.28 -11.21 -36.84
N HIS A 587 -22.02 -10.97 -37.21
CA HIS A 587 -21.50 -11.30 -38.53
C HIS A 587 -21.54 -12.81 -38.77
N PHE A 588 -20.88 -13.61 -37.91
CA PHE A 588 -20.73 -15.05 -38.11
C PHE A 588 -22.08 -15.78 -38.27
N HIS A 589 -23.02 -15.58 -37.35
CA HIS A 589 -24.33 -16.23 -37.41
C HIS A 589 -25.19 -15.78 -38.60
N GLY A 590 -24.93 -14.57 -39.13
CA GLY A 590 -25.67 -13.99 -40.23
C GLY A 590 -25.13 -14.36 -41.62
N THR A 591 -23.83 -14.63 -41.73
CA THR A 591 -23.13 -14.81 -43.01
C THR A 591 -22.53 -16.20 -43.22
N THR A 592 -22.39 -17.02 -42.17
CA THR A 592 -21.82 -18.37 -42.29
C THR A 592 -22.57 -19.22 -43.32
N SER A 593 -21.79 -19.98 -44.09
CA SER A 593 -22.28 -20.91 -45.11
C SER A 593 -22.77 -22.23 -44.51
N ASN A 594 -22.38 -22.53 -43.27
CA ASN A 594 -22.67 -23.78 -42.59
C ASN A 594 -24.05 -23.73 -41.89
N PRO A 595 -25.02 -24.58 -42.29
CA PRO A 595 -26.36 -24.58 -41.70
C PRO A 595 -26.41 -24.86 -40.20
N ALA A 596 -25.39 -25.53 -39.63
CA ALA A 596 -25.33 -25.82 -38.20
C ALA A 596 -25.11 -24.56 -37.34
N TRP A 597 -24.44 -23.54 -37.91
CA TRP A 597 -24.07 -22.31 -37.21
C TRP A 597 -24.94 -21.12 -37.58
N GLN A 598 -25.72 -21.23 -38.66
CA GLN A 598 -26.57 -20.17 -39.15
C GLN A 598 -27.75 -19.91 -38.20
N ASP A 599 -27.80 -18.72 -37.61
CA ASP A 599 -28.91 -18.25 -36.78
C ASP A 599 -29.15 -16.76 -37.00
N PHE A 600 -30.00 -16.46 -37.98
CA PHE A 600 -30.29 -15.07 -38.36
C PHE A 600 -30.95 -14.26 -37.24
N ASP A 601 -31.80 -14.88 -36.41
CA ASP A 601 -32.44 -14.17 -35.30
C ASP A 601 -31.38 -13.82 -34.23
N ARG A 602 -30.40 -14.71 -33.96
CA ARG A 602 -29.25 -14.40 -33.09
C ARG A 602 -28.32 -13.35 -33.67
N ALA A 603 -28.07 -13.39 -34.98
CA ALA A 603 -27.27 -12.40 -35.68
C ALA A 603 -27.83 -10.98 -35.51
N VAL A 604 -29.14 -10.81 -35.78
CA VAL A 604 -29.84 -9.53 -35.62
C VAL A 604 -29.86 -9.09 -34.15
N ARG A 605 -30.04 -10.01 -33.19
CA ARG A 605 -29.99 -9.67 -31.76
C ARG A 605 -28.66 -9.03 -31.36
N TRP A 606 -27.54 -9.62 -31.73
CA TRP A 606 -26.22 -9.06 -31.39
C TRP A 606 -25.92 -7.76 -32.14
N CYS A 607 -26.31 -7.65 -33.40
CA CYS A 607 -26.19 -6.40 -34.16
C CYS A 607 -26.98 -5.25 -33.51
N GLU A 608 -28.23 -5.50 -33.11
CA GLU A 608 -29.07 -4.49 -32.44
C GLU A 608 -28.58 -4.18 -31.01
N ALA A 609 -27.96 -5.13 -30.32
CA ALA A 609 -27.28 -4.86 -29.06
C ALA A 609 -26.09 -3.92 -29.25
N ALA A 610 -25.22 -4.18 -30.25
CA ALA A 610 -24.10 -3.32 -30.59
C ALA A 610 -24.55 -1.90 -30.98
N CYS A 611 -25.59 -1.77 -31.83
CA CYS A 611 -26.13 -0.47 -32.21
C CYS A 611 -26.73 0.33 -31.05
N ARG A 612 -27.15 -0.32 -29.96
CA ARG A 612 -27.63 0.38 -28.76
C ARG A 612 -26.49 0.99 -27.96
N LEU A 613 -25.34 0.30 -27.90
CA LEU A 613 -24.15 0.80 -27.21
C LEU A 613 -23.41 1.86 -28.04
N VAL A 614 -23.34 1.67 -29.36
CA VAL A 614 -22.65 2.57 -30.29
C VAL A 614 -23.50 2.85 -31.54
N PRO A 615 -24.48 3.77 -31.47
CA PRO A 615 -25.46 3.97 -32.55
C PRO A 615 -24.88 4.51 -33.86
N ASP A 616 -23.79 5.28 -33.78
CA ASP A 616 -23.18 5.97 -34.93
C ASP A 616 -21.89 5.30 -35.43
N ASP A 617 -21.54 4.12 -34.90
CA ASP A 617 -20.34 3.40 -35.29
C ASP A 617 -20.48 2.78 -36.70
N ALA A 618 -19.53 3.12 -37.58
CA ALA A 618 -19.59 2.77 -39.00
C ALA A 618 -19.61 1.26 -39.24
N ASP A 619 -18.80 0.49 -38.51
CA ASP A 619 -18.72 -0.97 -38.66
C ASP A 619 -20.01 -1.66 -38.21
N THR A 620 -20.61 -1.17 -37.14
CA THR A 620 -21.87 -1.68 -36.61
C THR A 620 -23.02 -1.39 -37.59
N LEU A 621 -23.04 -0.18 -38.17
CA LEU A 621 -24.01 0.19 -39.20
C LEU A 621 -23.81 -0.61 -40.48
N ALA A 622 -22.57 -0.88 -40.88
CA ALA A 622 -22.25 -1.74 -42.01
C ALA A 622 -22.80 -3.16 -41.80
N LEU A 623 -22.56 -3.75 -40.63
CA LEU A 623 -23.13 -5.06 -40.27
C LEU A 623 -24.66 -5.05 -40.35
N ARG A 624 -25.31 -4.01 -39.81
CA ARG A 624 -26.78 -3.85 -39.89
C ARG A 624 -27.24 -3.80 -41.34
N GLN A 625 -26.56 -3.06 -42.21
CA GLN A 625 -26.88 -2.99 -43.64
C GLN A 625 -26.73 -4.36 -44.32
N THR A 626 -25.64 -5.08 -44.03
CA THR A 626 -25.42 -6.44 -44.55
C THR A 626 -26.56 -7.38 -44.16
N LEU A 627 -27.00 -7.35 -42.91
CA LEU A 627 -28.11 -8.19 -42.43
C LEU A 627 -29.48 -7.77 -42.97
N GLN A 628 -29.69 -6.48 -43.27
CA GLN A 628 -30.92 -5.99 -43.88
C GLN A 628 -31.07 -6.43 -45.33
N GLY A 629 -29.97 -6.48 -46.08
CA GLY A 629 -29.91 -6.86 -47.48
C GLY A 629 -30.66 -5.93 -48.44
N ASP A 630 -30.39 -6.10 -49.73
CA ASP A 630 -30.96 -5.27 -50.80
C ASP A 630 -32.26 -5.86 -51.34
N GLY A 631 -33.35 -5.72 -50.56
CA GLY A 631 -34.68 -6.14 -51.03
C GLY A 631 -35.79 -6.01 -50.00
N TRP A 632 -37.03 -5.84 -50.47
CA TRP A 632 -38.19 -5.68 -49.58
C TRP A 632 -38.41 -6.89 -48.66
N LEU A 633 -38.23 -8.10 -49.17
CA LEU A 633 -38.35 -9.34 -48.37
C LEU A 633 -37.27 -9.44 -47.29
N ALA A 634 -36.02 -9.09 -47.62
CA ALA A 634 -34.89 -9.12 -46.70
C ALA A 634 -35.07 -8.08 -45.57
N LYS A 635 -35.43 -6.84 -45.94
CA LYS A 635 -35.77 -5.78 -44.97
C LYS A 635 -36.93 -6.17 -44.05
N ARG A 636 -37.95 -6.86 -44.57
CA ARG A 636 -39.09 -7.34 -43.77
C ARG A 636 -38.69 -8.51 -42.84
N ARG A 637 -37.78 -9.38 -43.26
CA ARG A 637 -37.20 -10.45 -42.42
C ARG A 637 -36.40 -9.83 -41.27
N TYR A 638 -35.53 -8.87 -41.57
CA TYR A 638 -34.75 -8.14 -40.57
C TYR A 638 -35.67 -7.44 -39.55
N ALA A 639 -36.65 -6.67 -40.01
CA ALA A 639 -37.58 -5.95 -39.14
C ALA A 639 -38.32 -6.87 -38.16
N ARG A 640 -38.70 -8.08 -38.60
CA ARG A 640 -39.33 -9.10 -37.73
C ARG A 640 -38.35 -9.64 -36.69
N ALA A 641 -37.11 -9.93 -37.09
CA ALA A 641 -36.06 -10.40 -36.17
C ALA A 641 -35.69 -9.32 -35.14
N ALA A 642 -35.57 -8.06 -35.57
CA ALA A 642 -35.29 -6.91 -34.71
C ALA A 642 -36.42 -6.65 -33.71
N ALA A 643 -37.69 -6.78 -34.12
CA ALA A 643 -38.83 -6.69 -33.20
C ALA A 643 -38.77 -7.76 -32.09
N ARG A 644 -38.48 -9.02 -32.47
CA ARG A 644 -38.28 -10.12 -31.50
C ARG A 644 -37.07 -9.88 -30.58
N ALA A 645 -36.00 -9.29 -31.11
CA ALA A 645 -34.82 -8.93 -30.33
C ALA A 645 -35.16 -7.88 -29.27
N ALA A 646 -35.97 -6.87 -29.62
CA ALA A 646 -36.44 -5.85 -28.70
C ALA A 646 -37.34 -6.41 -27.58
N GLU A 647 -38.19 -7.41 -27.89
CA GLU A 647 -39.05 -8.08 -26.90
C GLU A 647 -38.26 -8.91 -25.87
N ARG A 648 -37.05 -9.39 -26.23
CA ARG A 648 -36.15 -10.17 -25.35
C ARG A 648 -34.99 -9.34 -24.80
N ALA A 649 -35.11 -8.01 -24.81
CA ALA A 649 -34.04 -7.10 -24.42
C ALA A 649 -33.59 -7.26 -22.96
N THR A 650 -34.36 -7.94 -22.11
CA THR A 650 -34.03 -8.27 -20.71
C THR A 650 -32.90 -9.29 -20.55
N ASP A 651 -32.55 -10.03 -21.61
CA ASP A 651 -31.50 -11.07 -21.60
C ASP A 651 -30.15 -10.58 -22.18
N LEU A 652 -30.06 -9.28 -22.52
CA LEU A 652 -28.87 -8.64 -23.08
C LEU A 652 -28.25 -7.71 -22.04
N PRO A 653 -26.92 -7.45 -22.09
CA PRO A 653 -26.22 -6.67 -21.07
C PRO A 653 -26.91 -5.35 -20.75
N HIS A 654 -27.00 -5.06 -19.45
CA HIS A 654 -27.32 -3.74 -18.91
C HIS A 654 -26.17 -2.76 -19.09
#